data_AF-A0A5C3PE67-F1
#
_entry.id   AF-A0A5C3PE67-F1
#
_cell.length_a   1.000
_cell.length_b   1.000
_cell.length_c   1.000
_cell.angle_alpha   90.00
_cell.angle_beta   90.00
_cell.angle_gamma   90.00
#
_symmetry.space_group_name_H-M   'P 1'
#
loop_
_entity.id
_entity.type
_entity.pdbx_description
1 polymer ?
#
loop_
_entity_poly.entity_id
_entity_poly.type
_entity_poly.pdbx_seq_one_letter_code
_entity_poly.pdbx_strand_id
1 'polypeptide(L)'
;MAAVPTTLHSWSSDVVEATGATKLALHLAIQALIQNQVNNILEALHVRHWSEWKHEDLRGLRCSTVQKRKKLLLEGYPGLLAGPHALALRHEHWSPCYVLSADIPFARLRETPHLQVLNVLWQHQHSKALSLTFYNNHLDNSPSFSDFISEVPSTSRCSQWAVGPSGRGFLRACHYVLGPHQRAQGNMYRLAVALRVGHTTGEFMYRTSDTGKEEFALRRQDLTPLSFQRVNSDKGFSFPFDHLLPLGTPLASKKSRISAIYNARFLQGLSERLSDVQVAMEPSHERSLVKSDEVVVTIYGLRDPSLSPEYLFSGVYGIFPPPPTLTWAVPAHGQAAIDITFFLLPRNGSLPVGDGPRSVAETRGRFYHRDYLIPEGPSANRLCVNYYGDLHLTADGMSVQVSDDLFARYRKTVSTAMDTAIRTIPELAVELACDILTEPDDVADTFGRMLAREVKAQDDDGKEAYRTAFTKAWCRLDPALAAGSVYPYVAGVEGITHDRALTEQLGLHPISVAAHVKVLLEKVGAYPAIGVYADRLLCSAPGTVNVPPGIDVLKRCLTVLFPNLPGGPLSVRQYPYQFPRAVWDAEAQTFAVASAACNCDMREGEPPARHNPDPACMCWCAPVLQEAVLSWHTKNVGRGRPVSLVAQAATAKVAQPLAKALAEKTLFHVLYQNCKFPSVPDVQQETAFLEADEGAELEYADATPVSASVQCDPRSPVAASGSGPRQLRALPSIPPRLARLGL
;
A
#
# COMPACT_ATOMS: atom_id res chain seq x y z
N MET A 1 -15.19 -19.87 51.93
CA MET A 1 -15.07 -20.53 50.61
C MET A 1 -16.11 -19.96 49.66
N ALA A 2 -15.77 -19.74 48.39
CA ALA A 2 -16.71 -19.15 47.43
C ALA A 2 -17.88 -20.10 47.22
N ALA A 3 -19.08 -19.69 47.63
CA ALA A 3 -20.30 -20.48 47.43
C ALA A 3 -20.72 -20.51 45.94
N VAL A 4 -20.22 -19.57 45.14
CA VAL A 4 -20.45 -19.50 43.69
C VAL A 4 -19.40 -20.34 42.95
N PRO A 5 -19.80 -21.19 41.98
CA PRO A 5 -18.86 -21.89 41.10
C PRO A 5 -17.93 -20.91 40.37
N THR A 6 -16.64 -20.93 40.73
CA THR A 6 -15.64 -19.98 40.24
C THR A 6 -14.40 -20.74 39.81
N THR A 7 -13.79 -20.32 38.70
CA THR A 7 -12.47 -20.78 38.28
C THR A 7 -11.60 -19.58 37.92
N LEU A 8 -10.29 -19.78 37.94
CA LEU A 8 -9.30 -18.78 37.56
C LEU A 8 -8.49 -19.30 36.39
N HIS A 9 -8.54 -18.56 35.29
CA HIS A 9 -7.63 -18.76 34.16
C HIS A 9 -6.48 -17.79 34.29
N SER A 10 -5.25 -18.22 33.99
CA SER A 10 -4.07 -17.38 34.10
C SER A 10 -3.12 -17.66 32.95
N TRP A 11 -2.52 -16.60 32.45
CA TRP A 11 -1.59 -16.60 31.34
C TRP A 11 -0.36 -15.81 31.77
N SER A 12 0.83 -16.29 31.43
CA SER A 12 2.05 -15.50 31.61
C SER A 12 2.01 -14.30 30.66
N SER A 13 2.43 -13.12 31.13
CA SER A 13 2.48 -11.92 30.29
C SER A 13 3.28 -12.16 29.00
N ASP A 14 4.37 -12.93 29.05
CA ASP A 14 5.17 -13.29 27.87
C ASP A 14 4.39 -14.03 26.76
N VAL A 15 3.34 -14.77 27.14
CA VAL A 15 2.46 -15.51 26.20
C VAL A 15 1.39 -14.59 25.60
N VAL A 16 0.93 -13.60 26.37
CA VAL A 16 -0.06 -12.62 25.92
C VAL A 16 0.58 -11.49 25.10
N GLU A 17 1.81 -11.12 25.47
CA GLU A 17 2.63 -10.12 24.80
C GLU A 17 3.47 -10.68 23.66
N ALA A 18 3.54 -12.00 23.44
CA ALA A 18 4.32 -12.68 22.40
C ALA A 18 5.62 -11.95 22.01
N THR A 19 6.76 -12.36 22.57
CA THR A 19 8.11 -11.80 22.31
C THR A 19 8.24 -11.01 21.00
N GLY A 20 8.26 -9.67 21.10
CA GLY A 20 8.37 -8.75 19.96
C GLY A 20 7.10 -7.94 19.63
N ALA A 21 5.97 -8.13 20.33
CA ALA A 21 4.78 -7.34 20.09
C ALA A 21 4.99 -5.84 20.32
N THR A 22 4.75 -5.06 19.28
CA THR A 22 4.61 -3.61 19.36
C THR A 22 3.46 -3.23 20.29
N LYS A 23 3.63 -2.10 21.01
CA LYS A 23 2.60 -1.50 21.86
C LYS A 23 1.35 -1.22 20.99
N LEU A 24 0.31 -2.04 21.17
CA LEU A 24 -0.93 -1.99 20.35
C LEU A 24 -1.63 -0.64 20.57
N ALA A 25 -2.00 0.17 19.59
CA ALA A 25 -2.78 1.38 19.90
C ALA A 25 -4.16 1.04 20.49
N LEU A 26 -4.74 1.90 21.35
CA LEU A 26 -6.03 1.62 22.01
C LEU A 26 -7.15 1.31 20.99
N HIS A 27 -7.21 2.05 19.88
CA HIS A 27 -8.20 1.81 18.81
C HIS A 27 -8.06 0.43 18.16
N LEU A 28 -6.86 -0.15 18.10
CA LEU A 28 -6.64 -1.51 17.60
C LEU A 28 -7.10 -2.56 18.61
N ALA A 29 -6.93 -2.29 19.92
CA ALA A 29 -7.50 -3.14 20.96
C ALA A 29 -9.03 -3.13 20.90
N ILE A 30 -9.64 -1.94 20.71
CA ILE A 30 -11.09 -1.81 20.51
C ILE A 30 -11.56 -2.53 19.23
N GLN A 31 -10.82 -2.40 18.12
CA GLN A 31 -11.07 -3.14 16.88
C GLN A 31 -11.13 -4.65 17.14
N ALA A 32 -10.14 -5.22 17.84
CA ALA A 32 -10.11 -6.65 18.14
C ALA A 32 -11.28 -7.12 19.01
N LEU A 33 -11.80 -6.29 19.92
CA LEU A 33 -12.98 -6.61 20.73
C LEU A 33 -14.29 -6.58 19.91
N ILE A 34 -14.38 -5.68 18.94
CA ILE A 34 -15.54 -5.52 18.05
C ILE A 34 -15.53 -6.58 16.93
N GLN A 35 -14.34 -7.03 16.52
CA GLN A 35 -14.14 -7.96 15.41
C GLN A 35 -15.01 -9.21 15.52
N ASN A 36 -15.19 -9.78 16.72
CA ASN A 36 -16.08 -10.92 16.92
C ASN A 36 -17.54 -10.59 16.57
N GLN A 37 -18.04 -9.41 16.93
CA GLN A 37 -19.40 -8.99 16.60
C GLN A 37 -19.59 -8.82 15.09
N VAL A 38 -18.60 -8.23 14.43
CA VAL A 38 -18.62 -8.01 12.97
C VAL A 38 -18.50 -9.32 12.23
N ASN A 39 -17.61 -10.22 12.67
CA ASN A 39 -17.48 -11.55 12.10
C ASN A 39 -18.78 -12.34 12.18
N ASN A 40 -19.51 -12.29 13.31
CA ASN A 40 -20.83 -12.91 13.42
C ASN A 40 -21.82 -12.33 12.40
N ILE A 41 -21.78 -11.02 12.12
CA ILE A 41 -22.59 -10.39 11.06
C ILE A 41 -22.20 -10.94 9.69
N LEU A 42 -20.90 -10.94 9.37
CA LEU A 42 -20.38 -11.40 8.08
C LEU A 42 -20.74 -12.87 7.81
N GLU A 43 -20.63 -13.72 8.83
CA GLU A 43 -20.99 -15.13 8.81
C GLU A 43 -22.50 -15.30 8.62
N ALA A 44 -23.33 -14.67 9.45
CA ALA A 44 -24.78 -14.83 9.36
C ALA A 44 -25.39 -14.33 8.03
N LEU A 45 -24.72 -13.38 7.36
CA LEU A 45 -25.12 -12.81 6.08
C LEU A 45 -24.44 -13.44 4.85
N HIS A 46 -23.36 -14.21 5.03
CA HIS A 46 -22.46 -14.66 3.95
C HIS A 46 -21.95 -13.51 3.07
N VAL A 47 -21.43 -12.46 3.70
CA VAL A 47 -20.83 -11.30 3.03
C VAL A 47 -19.39 -11.10 3.49
N ARG A 48 -18.58 -10.40 2.68
CA ARG A 48 -17.15 -10.16 2.97
C ARG A 48 -16.86 -8.80 3.63
N HIS A 49 -17.86 -7.93 3.71
CA HIS A 49 -17.74 -6.59 4.28
C HIS A 49 -19.06 -6.16 4.92
N TRP A 50 -18.98 -5.22 5.87
CA TRP A 50 -20.16 -4.67 6.55
C TRP A 50 -19.97 -3.20 6.88
N SER A 51 -20.81 -2.36 6.30
CA SER A 51 -20.79 -0.89 6.45
C SER A 51 -22.13 -0.28 6.86
N GLU A 52 -23.19 -1.08 7.01
CA GLU A 52 -24.54 -0.61 7.33
C GLU A 52 -24.73 -0.35 8.84
N TRP A 53 -23.84 0.44 9.42
CA TRP A 53 -23.92 0.82 10.83
C TRP A 53 -24.86 2.01 11.06
N LYS A 54 -25.65 1.94 12.12
CA LYS A 54 -26.42 3.08 12.62
C LYS A 54 -25.61 3.81 13.67
N HIS A 55 -25.36 5.09 13.41
CA HIS A 55 -24.59 5.99 14.27
C HIS A 55 -25.53 6.97 14.96
N GLU A 56 -25.53 6.99 16.29
CA GLU A 56 -26.23 8.00 17.08
C GLU A 56 -25.21 8.75 17.94
N ASP A 57 -24.89 9.97 17.54
CA ASP A 57 -24.06 10.87 18.32
C ASP A 57 -24.93 11.66 19.31
N LEU A 58 -24.70 11.43 20.60
CA LEU A 58 -25.43 12.08 21.68
C LEU A 58 -24.60 13.21 22.32
N ARG A 59 -23.38 13.44 21.85
CA ARG A 59 -22.54 14.56 22.31
C ARG A 59 -23.24 15.88 22.00
N GLY A 60 -23.25 16.78 22.97
CA GLY A 60 -23.88 18.10 22.83
C GLY A 60 -25.42 18.11 22.90
N LEU A 61 -26.08 16.96 23.00
CA LEU A 61 -27.52 16.91 23.27
C LEU A 61 -27.85 17.29 24.72
N ARG A 62 -29.10 17.72 24.95
CA ARG A 62 -29.60 18.06 26.29
C ARG A 62 -29.64 16.83 27.19
N CYS A 63 -29.33 17.01 28.48
CA CYS A 63 -29.31 15.94 29.48
C CYS A 63 -30.63 15.13 29.52
N SER A 64 -31.79 15.78 29.42
CA SER A 64 -33.09 15.10 29.40
C SER A 64 -33.25 14.12 28.23
N THR A 65 -32.78 14.48 27.04
CA THR A 65 -32.79 13.62 25.85
C THR A 65 -31.87 12.42 26.05
N VAL A 66 -30.67 12.66 26.58
CA VAL A 66 -29.68 11.60 26.83
C VAL A 66 -30.19 10.60 27.88
N GLN A 67 -30.83 11.08 28.95
CA GLN A 67 -31.42 10.19 29.97
C GLN A 67 -32.62 9.41 29.44
N LYS A 68 -33.48 10.03 28.62
CA LYS A 68 -34.57 9.32 27.94
C LYS A 68 -34.00 8.22 27.04
N ARG A 69 -32.93 8.51 26.29
CA ARG A 69 -32.25 7.51 25.45
C ARG A 69 -31.63 6.39 26.28
N LYS A 70 -30.96 6.71 27.39
CA LYS A 70 -30.44 5.72 28.35
C LYS A 70 -31.54 4.78 28.83
N LYS A 71 -32.70 5.32 29.21
CA LYS A 71 -33.87 4.51 29.62
C LYS A 71 -34.32 3.56 28.51
N LEU A 72 -34.48 4.06 27.28
CA LEU A 72 -34.86 3.24 26.13
C LEU A 72 -33.83 2.14 25.81
N LEU A 73 -32.54 2.43 25.95
CA LEU A 73 -31.49 1.41 25.76
C LEU A 73 -31.59 0.30 26.79
N LEU A 74 -31.87 0.62 28.06
CA LEU A 74 -32.00 -0.37 29.13
C LEU A 74 -33.30 -1.18 29.03
N GLU A 75 -34.38 -0.56 28.54
CA GLU A 75 -35.65 -1.25 28.28
C GLU A 75 -35.55 -2.19 27.07
N GLY A 76 -34.87 -1.75 26.00
CA GLY A 76 -34.69 -2.56 24.78
C GLY A 76 -33.64 -3.66 24.92
N TYR A 77 -32.61 -3.45 25.74
CA TYR A 77 -31.49 -4.36 25.92
C TYR A 77 -31.19 -4.58 27.42
N PRO A 78 -32.03 -5.35 28.14
CA PRO A 78 -31.90 -5.49 29.60
C PRO A 78 -30.55 -6.08 30.05
N GLY A 79 -29.94 -6.93 29.23
CA GLY A 79 -28.63 -7.52 29.47
C GLY A 79 -27.44 -6.60 29.20
N LEU A 80 -27.62 -5.41 28.60
CA LEU A 80 -26.53 -4.50 28.22
C LEU A 80 -25.66 -4.08 29.41
N LEU A 81 -26.31 -3.74 30.53
CA LEU A 81 -25.65 -3.30 31.76
C LEU A 81 -25.78 -4.33 32.89
N ALA A 82 -25.61 -5.60 32.54
CA ALA A 82 -25.67 -6.73 33.46
C ALA A 82 -24.32 -7.46 33.50
N GLY A 83 -23.82 -7.74 34.70
CA GLY A 83 -22.50 -8.32 34.93
C GLY A 83 -21.51 -7.38 35.65
N PRO A 84 -20.26 -7.84 35.88
CA PRO A 84 -19.24 -7.07 36.58
C PRO A 84 -18.94 -5.73 35.88
N HIS A 85 -18.78 -4.66 36.66
CA HIS A 85 -18.57 -3.26 36.24
C HIS A 85 -19.67 -2.61 35.40
N ALA A 86 -20.35 -3.35 34.53
CA ALA A 86 -21.45 -2.85 33.70
C ALA A 86 -22.59 -2.26 34.54
N LEU A 87 -22.88 -2.86 35.70
CA LEU A 87 -23.88 -2.36 36.63
C LEU A 87 -23.59 -0.93 37.12
N ALA A 88 -22.31 -0.55 37.28
CA ALA A 88 -21.94 0.79 37.71
C ALA A 88 -22.37 1.87 36.70
N LEU A 89 -22.51 1.51 35.42
CA LEU A 89 -22.97 2.41 34.36
C LEU A 89 -24.48 2.71 34.45
N ARG A 90 -25.25 1.97 35.26
CA ARG A 90 -26.66 2.30 35.53
C ARG A 90 -26.80 3.60 36.33
N HIS A 91 -25.78 3.97 37.11
CA HIS A 91 -25.78 5.20 37.90
C HIS A 91 -26.03 6.45 37.05
N GLU A 92 -26.74 7.44 37.58
CA GLU A 92 -27.24 8.61 36.84
C GLU A 92 -26.13 9.46 36.20
N HIS A 93 -24.96 9.50 36.85
CA HIS A 93 -23.78 10.22 36.37
C HIS A 93 -23.14 9.61 35.13
N TRP A 94 -23.44 8.35 34.78
CA TRP A 94 -23.01 7.75 33.52
C TRP A 94 -24.10 7.95 32.48
N SER A 95 -23.71 8.54 31.35
CA SER A 95 -24.64 8.85 30.27
C SER A 95 -24.07 8.34 28.94
N PRO A 96 -24.91 7.77 28.05
CA PRO A 96 -24.44 7.39 26.73
C PRO A 96 -24.08 8.65 25.96
N CYS A 97 -22.89 8.70 25.37
CA CYS A 97 -22.45 9.80 24.52
C CYS A 97 -22.41 9.41 23.05
N TYR A 98 -22.26 8.13 22.75
CA TYR A 98 -22.27 7.61 21.37
C TYR A 98 -22.84 6.20 21.35
N VAL A 99 -23.72 5.92 20.38
CA VAL A 99 -24.28 4.59 20.18
C VAL A 99 -24.04 4.17 18.73
N LEU A 100 -23.49 2.96 18.59
CA LEU A 100 -23.29 2.28 17.33
C LEU A 100 -24.15 1.03 17.35
N SER A 101 -24.99 0.82 16.34
CA SER A 101 -25.86 -0.37 16.30
C SER A 101 -26.02 -0.95 14.89
N ALA A 102 -26.28 -2.26 14.85
CA ALA A 102 -26.70 -2.97 13.67
C ALA A 102 -27.87 -3.88 14.07
N ASP A 103 -28.99 -3.76 13.36
CA ASP A 103 -30.18 -4.58 13.56
C ASP A 103 -30.50 -5.26 12.24
N ILE A 104 -30.26 -6.56 12.17
CA ILE A 104 -30.28 -7.32 10.93
C ILE A 104 -31.60 -8.10 10.88
N PRO A 105 -32.50 -7.77 9.95
CA PRO A 105 -33.79 -8.44 9.84
C PRO A 105 -33.61 -9.93 9.54
N PHE A 106 -34.48 -10.76 10.11
CA PHE A 106 -34.52 -12.21 9.87
C PHE A 106 -34.48 -12.57 8.38
N ALA A 107 -35.16 -11.81 7.52
CA ALA A 107 -35.19 -12.05 6.09
C ALA A 107 -33.82 -12.00 5.38
N ARG A 108 -32.80 -11.38 5.99
CA ARG A 108 -31.43 -11.33 5.48
C ARG A 108 -30.53 -12.41 6.07
N LEU A 109 -30.92 -12.97 7.22
CA LEU A 109 -30.14 -13.99 7.93
C LEU A 109 -30.42 -15.35 7.31
N ARG A 110 -29.37 -16.13 7.08
CA ARG A 110 -29.54 -17.48 6.49
C ARG A 110 -29.82 -18.55 7.53
N GLU A 111 -29.17 -18.47 8.67
CA GLU A 111 -29.13 -19.57 9.65
C GLU A 111 -29.72 -19.17 11.01
N THR A 112 -29.81 -17.87 11.30
CA THR A 112 -30.07 -17.36 12.66
C THR A 112 -31.36 -16.54 12.75
N PRO A 113 -32.14 -16.67 13.84
CA PRO A 113 -33.46 -16.07 13.94
C PRO A 113 -33.47 -14.54 14.07
N HIS A 114 -32.43 -13.96 14.65
CA HIS A 114 -32.25 -12.51 14.80
C HIS A 114 -30.81 -12.21 15.21
N LEU A 115 -30.24 -11.12 14.69
CA LEU A 115 -28.91 -10.64 15.07
C LEU A 115 -28.95 -9.14 15.30
N GLN A 116 -28.59 -8.75 16.52
CA GLN A 116 -28.54 -7.39 17.00
C GLN A 116 -27.18 -7.15 17.63
N VAL A 117 -26.53 -6.09 17.18
CA VAL A 117 -25.27 -5.60 17.73
C VAL A 117 -25.46 -4.19 18.22
N LEU A 118 -24.97 -3.91 19.43
CA LEU A 118 -25.08 -2.60 20.07
C LEU A 118 -23.80 -2.29 20.84
N ASN A 119 -23.13 -1.23 20.44
CA ASN A 119 -21.91 -0.74 21.06
C ASN A 119 -22.17 0.66 21.60
N VAL A 120 -21.99 0.86 22.90
CA VAL A 120 -22.27 2.13 23.57
C VAL A 120 -21.01 2.67 24.22
N LEU A 121 -20.67 3.91 23.89
CA LEU A 121 -19.69 4.71 24.61
C LEU A 121 -20.43 5.52 25.68
N TRP A 122 -20.01 5.34 26.92
CA TRP A 122 -20.53 6.01 28.09
C TRP A 122 -19.54 7.06 28.54
N GLN A 123 -20.04 8.22 28.95
CA GLN A 123 -19.24 9.26 29.56
C GLN A 123 -19.77 9.57 30.96
N HIS A 124 -18.84 9.66 31.91
CA HIS A 124 -19.15 10.12 33.25
C HIS A 124 -19.24 11.66 33.27
N GLN A 125 -20.33 12.19 33.79
CA GLN A 125 -20.67 13.61 33.70
C GLN A 125 -19.60 14.53 34.32
N HIS A 126 -19.05 14.14 35.47
CA HIS A 126 -18.10 14.96 36.25
C HIS A 126 -16.64 14.73 35.86
N SER A 127 -16.17 13.49 35.94
CA SER A 127 -14.76 13.13 35.66
C SER A 127 -14.42 13.06 34.18
N LYS A 128 -15.43 13.08 33.29
CA LYS A 128 -15.27 12.84 31.84
C LYS A 128 -14.66 11.49 31.48
N ALA A 129 -14.52 10.58 32.45
CA ALA A 129 -14.09 9.21 32.20
C ALA A 129 -15.02 8.52 31.21
N LEU A 130 -14.46 7.66 30.38
CA LEU A 130 -15.18 6.91 29.37
C LEU A 130 -15.30 5.44 29.77
N SER A 131 -16.38 4.80 29.33
CA SER A 131 -16.54 3.35 29.42
C SER A 131 -17.20 2.84 28.14
N LEU A 132 -16.91 1.62 27.73
CA LEU A 132 -17.51 1.00 26.54
C LEU A 132 -18.25 -0.26 26.95
N THR A 133 -19.40 -0.48 26.32
CA THR A 133 -20.11 -1.76 26.37
C THR A 133 -20.35 -2.24 24.95
N PHE A 134 -19.92 -3.45 24.65
CA PHE A 134 -20.15 -4.14 23.38
C PHE A 134 -21.16 -5.25 23.65
N TYR A 135 -22.34 -5.18 23.03
CA TYR A 135 -23.42 -6.15 23.20
C TYR A 135 -23.76 -6.80 21.85
N ASN A 136 -23.96 -8.11 21.85
CA ASN A 136 -24.62 -8.83 20.78
C ASN A 136 -25.46 -9.98 21.32
N ASN A 137 -26.55 -10.33 20.64
CA ASN A 137 -27.48 -11.40 21.04
C ASN A 137 -27.31 -12.68 20.21
N HIS A 138 -26.11 -12.92 19.70
CA HIS A 138 -25.85 -14.06 18.84
C HIS A 138 -24.49 -14.66 19.18
N LEU A 139 -24.56 -15.84 19.76
CA LEU A 139 -23.56 -16.89 19.70
C LEU A 139 -24.08 -17.92 18.70
N ASP A 140 -23.21 -18.53 17.90
CA ASP A 140 -23.61 -19.74 17.18
C ASP A 140 -24.09 -20.81 18.19
N ASN A 141 -24.66 -21.93 17.73
CA ASN A 141 -25.05 -23.00 18.66
C ASN A 141 -23.84 -23.72 19.31
N SER A 142 -22.62 -23.40 18.90
CA SER A 142 -21.35 -24.04 19.27
C SER A 142 -20.40 -23.27 20.22
N PRO A 143 -20.35 -21.92 20.31
CA PRO A 143 -19.36 -21.23 21.10
C PRO A 143 -19.78 -21.12 22.56
N SER A 144 -18.84 -21.51 23.40
CA SER A 144 -18.85 -21.39 24.84
C SER A 144 -18.03 -20.19 25.30
N PHE A 145 -18.14 -19.82 26.57
CA PHE A 145 -17.24 -18.84 27.19
C PHE A 145 -15.75 -19.15 26.92
N SER A 146 -15.40 -20.43 26.78
CA SER A 146 -14.05 -20.90 26.52
C SER A 146 -13.51 -20.46 25.14
N ASP A 147 -14.36 -20.22 24.15
CA ASP A 147 -13.94 -19.83 22.80
C ASP A 147 -13.41 -18.38 22.73
N PHE A 148 -13.76 -17.55 23.72
CA PHE A 148 -13.22 -16.18 23.86
C PHE A 148 -11.87 -16.14 24.59
N ILE A 149 -11.55 -17.18 25.36
CA ILE A 149 -10.43 -17.16 26.33
C ILE A 149 -9.39 -18.26 26.06
N SER A 150 -9.60 -19.05 25.02
CA SER A 150 -8.69 -20.14 24.67
C SER A 150 -7.72 -19.69 23.58
N GLU A 151 -6.52 -20.25 23.61
CA GLU A 151 -5.44 -19.88 22.70
C GLU A 151 -5.60 -20.45 21.29
N VAL A 152 -6.49 -21.43 21.09
CA VAL A 152 -6.56 -22.26 19.89
C VAL A 152 -7.92 -22.15 19.17
N PRO A 153 -9.08 -22.34 19.84
CA PRO A 153 -10.39 -22.02 19.27
C PRO A 153 -10.60 -20.54 18.90
N SER A 154 -11.34 -20.31 17.80
CA SER A 154 -12.04 -19.07 17.49
C SER A 154 -13.53 -19.39 17.35
N THR A 155 -14.42 -18.40 17.49
CA THR A 155 -15.81 -18.51 17.03
C THR A 155 -15.90 -18.68 15.51
N SER A 156 -14.89 -18.22 14.75
CA SER A 156 -14.83 -18.21 13.29
C SER A 156 -13.99 -19.35 12.67
N ARG A 157 -14.06 -20.58 13.20
CA ARG A 157 -13.22 -21.69 12.67
C ARG A 157 -13.56 -21.95 11.20
N CYS A 158 -12.60 -21.68 10.30
CA CYS A 158 -12.68 -21.98 8.87
C CYS A 158 -13.74 -21.18 8.07
N SER A 159 -14.26 -20.08 8.61
CA SER A 159 -15.18 -19.22 7.85
C SER A 159 -14.44 -18.45 6.76
N GLN A 160 -14.87 -18.59 5.51
CA GLN A 160 -14.38 -17.78 4.40
C GLN A 160 -14.88 -16.31 4.48
N TRP A 161 -15.88 -16.03 5.32
CA TRP A 161 -16.56 -14.75 5.43
C TRP A 161 -15.94 -13.84 6.50
N ALA A 162 -15.57 -14.42 7.65
CA ALA A 162 -14.94 -13.71 8.76
C ALA A 162 -13.41 -13.57 8.59
N VAL A 163 -12.82 -12.58 9.27
CA VAL A 163 -11.36 -12.35 9.29
C VAL A 163 -10.83 -12.56 10.69
N GLY A 164 -9.60 -13.07 10.79
CA GLY A 164 -8.81 -13.07 12.03
C GLY A 164 -8.57 -14.46 12.62
N PRO A 165 -7.35 -14.76 13.08
CA PRO A 165 -7.05 -15.98 13.79
C PRO A 165 -7.31 -15.83 15.31
N SER A 166 -8.13 -16.72 15.88
CA SER A 166 -8.13 -17.16 17.29
C SER A 166 -8.55 -16.18 18.41
N GLY A 167 -9.04 -16.73 19.53
CA GLY A 167 -9.31 -16.01 20.79
C GLY A 167 -8.10 -15.29 21.41
N ARG A 168 -6.87 -15.52 20.91
CA ARG A 168 -5.66 -14.79 21.35
C ARG A 168 -5.74 -13.28 21.09
N GLY A 169 -6.36 -12.85 19.98
CA GLY A 169 -6.55 -11.43 19.69
C GLY A 169 -7.39 -10.73 20.75
N PHE A 170 -8.44 -11.40 21.23
CA PHE A 170 -9.30 -10.91 22.31
C PHE A 170 -8.53 -10.78 23.64
N LEU A 171 -7.77 -11.80 24.03
CA LEU A 171 -6.95 -11.78 25.24
C LEU A 171 -5.90 -10.66 25.20
N ARG A 172 -5.19 -10.51 24.07
CA ARG A 172 -4.21 -9.45 23.85
C ARG A 172 -4.84 -8.06 23.92
N ALA A 173 -6.05 -7.88 23.38
CA ALA A 173 -6.80 -6.64 23.49
C ALA A 173 -7.16 -6.31 24.94
N CYS A 174 -7.67 -7.27 25.72
CA CYS A 174 -7.96 -7.08 27.14
C CYS A 174 -6.71 -6.74 27.95
N HIS A 175 -5.62 -7.46 27.71
CA HIS A 175 -4.31 -7.20 28.33
C HIS A 175 -3.82 -5.79 28.02
N TYR A 176 -3.88 -5.38 26.75
CA TYR A 176 -3.46 -4.05 26.32
C TYR A 176 -4.36 -2.93 26.87
N VAL A 177 -5.67 -3.13 26.95
CA VAL A 177 -6.55 -2.13 27.58
C VAL A 177 -6.15 -1.93 29.05
N LEU A 178 -5.84 -3.01 29.78
CA LEU A 178 -5.52 -2.95 31.21
C LEU A 178 -4.08 -2.50 31.53
N GLY A 179 -3.08 -2.93 30.75
CA GLY A 179 -1.64 -2.79 31.08
C GLY A 179 -1.10 -1.35 31.18
N PRO A 180 -1.27 -0.48 30.18
CA PRO A 180 -0.72 0.88 30.15
C PRO A 180 -1.27 1.82 31.24
N HIS A 181 -2.42 1.50 31.82
CA HIS A 181 -3.18 2.42 32.69
C HIS A 181 -3.23 2.00 34.16
N GLN A 182 -2.67 0.84 34.53
CA GLN A 182 -2.59 0.40 35.92
C GLN A 182 -1.57 1.18 36.78
N ARG A 183 -0.55 1.81 36.17
CA ARG A 183 0.52 2.50 36.91
C ARG A 183 0.11 3.84 37.54
N ALA A 184 -1.12 4.30 37.31
CA ALA A 184 -1.67 5.49 37.98
C ALA A 184 -2.53 5.07 39.19
N GLN A 185 -1.87 4.73 40.30
CA GLN A 185 -2.54 4.54 41.60
C GLN A 185 -3.05 5.88 42.14
N GLY A 186 -4.30 5.90 42.64
CA GLY A 186 -4.83 7.02 43.43
C GLY A 186 -6.15 7.67 42.98
N ASN A 187 -7.15 6.94 42.45
CA ASN A 187 -8.44 7.57 42.09
C ASN A 187 -9.69 6.66 42.11
N MET A 188 -10.86 7.31 42.11
CA MET A 188 -12.22 6.76 42.34
C MET A 188 -12.70 5.69 41.35
N TYR A 189 -12.11 5.61 40.14
CA TYR A 189 -12.49 4.63 39.11
C TYR A 189 -11.28 3.76 38.72
N ARG A 190 -11.35 2.47 39.07
CA ARG A 190 -10.35 1.47 38.68
C ARG A 190 -10.68 0.98 37.27
N LEU A 191 -9.72 1.11 36.35
CA LEU A 191 -9.86 0.56 35.01
C LEU A 191 -10.07 -0.95 35.10
N ALA A 192 -11.10 -1.46 34.43
CA ALA A 192 -11.45 -2.87 34.46
C ALA A 192 -12.04 -3.33 33.12
N VAL A 193 -11.87 -4.61 32.82
CA VAL A 193 -12.47 -5.26 31.65
C VAL A 193 -13.22 -6.50 32.11
N ALA A 194 -14.48 -6.63 31.72
CA ALA A 194 -15.32 -7.78 32.01
C ALA A 194 -15.94 -8.36 30.74
N LEU A 195 -16.17 -9.67 30.76
CA LEU A 195 -16.84 -10.44 29.71
C LEU A 195 -18.03 -11.18 30.33
N ARG A 196 -19.18 -11.14 29.67
CA ARG A 196 -20.35 -11.95 29.96
C ARG A 196 -20.72 -12.73 28.71
N VAL A 197 -20.94 -14.03 28.86
CA VAL A 197 -21.47 -14.92 27.82
C VAL A 197 -22.64 -15.66 28.44
N GLY A 198 -23.85 -15.30 28.04
CA GLY A 198 -25.10 -15.73 28.63
C GLY A 198 -25.15 -15.44 30.13
N HIS A 199 -25.14 -16.53 30.92
CA HIS A 199 -25.15 -16.50 32.39
C HIS A 199 -23.76 -16.63 33.02
N THR A 200 -22.70 -16.81 32.23
CA THR A 200 -21.33 -16.87 32.73
C THR A 200 -20.72 -15.46 32.69
N THR A 201 -20.05 -15.05 33.77
CA THR A 201 -19.34 -13.77 33.83
C THR A 201 -17.86 -13.97 34.12
N GLY A 202 -17.04 -13.02 33.68
CA GLY A 202 -15.60 -13.02 33.90
C GLY A 202 -15.04 -11.62 34.06
N GLU A 203 -14.07 -11.47 34.95
CA GLU A 203 -13.35 -10.21 35.21
C GLU A 203 -11.85 -10.41 34.98
N PHE A 204 -11.27 -9.60 34.10
CA PHE A 204 -9.84 -9.61 33.81
C PHE A 204 -9.08 -8.79 34.84
N MET A 205 -7.97 -9.33 35.33
CA MET A 205 -7.14 -8.72 36.35
C MET A 205 -5.69 -9.18 36.24
N TYR A 206 -4.78 -8.37 36.77
CA TYR A 206 -3.40 -8.80 37.00
C TYR A 206 -3.25 -9.30 38.43
N ARG A 207 -2.44 -10.34 38.60
CA ARG A 207 -2.07 -10.89 39.90
C ARG A 207 -0.57 -11.12 39.95
N THR A 208 0.00 -11.06 41.15
CA THR A 208 1.36 -11.52 41.38
C THR A 208 1.31 -13.02 41.64
N SER A 209 2.04 -13.80 40.85
CA SER A 209 2.19 -15.25 41.03
C SER A 209 3.02 -15.57 42.27
N ASP A 210 3.00 -16.84 42.68
CA ASP A 210 3.83 -17.34 43.80
C ASP A 210 5.34 -17.16 43.52
N THR A 211 5.74 -17.04 42.25
CA THR A 211 7.12 -16.77 41.83
C THR A 211 7.46 -15.28 41.76
N GLY A 212 6.55 -14.40 42.20
CA GLY A 212 6.72 -12.94 42.14
C GLY A 212 6.57 -12.32 40.74
N LYS A 213 6.14 -13.10 39.73
CA LYS A 213 5.91 -12.60 38.38
C LYS A 213 4.49 -12.07 38.25
N GLU A 214 4.30 -11.02 37.45
CA GLU A 214 2.95 -10.54 37.13
C GLU A 214 2.30 -11.48 36.10
N GLU A 215 1.09 -11.92 36.39
CA GLU A 215 0.28 -12.79 35.52
C GLU A 215 -1.02 -12.09 35.14
N PHE A 216 -1.38 -12.23 33.87
CA PHE A 216 -2.70 -11.85 33.40
C PHE A 216 -3.69 -12.96 33.73
N ALA A 217 -4.82 -12.63 34.35
CA ALA A 217 -5.77 -13.62 34.82
C ALA A 217 -7.22 -13.21 34.56
N LEU A 218 -8.09 -14.21 34.44
CA LEU A 218 -9.53 -14.06 34.31
C LEU A 218 -10.23 -14.87 35.38
N ARG A 219 -10.95 -14.17 36.27
CA ARG A 219 -11.81 -14.80 37.26
C ARG A 219 -13.17 -15.06 36.63
N ARG A 220 -13.48 -16.33 36.33
CA ARG A 220 -14.73 -16.77 35.72
C ARG A 220 -15.72 -17.29 36.77
N GLN A 221 -16.98 -16.89 36.66
CA GLN A 221 -18.09 -17.34 37.50
C GLN A 221 -19.21 -17.91 36.63
N ASP A 222 -19.71 -19.09 36.98
CA ASP A 222 -20.92 -19.64 36.35
C ASP A 222 -22.13 -19.31 37.22
N LEU A 223 -23.01 -18.45 36.68
CA LEU A 223 -24.23 -17.99 37.33
C LEU A 223 -25.48 -18.52 36.62
N THR A 224 -25.38 -19.67 35.95
CA THR A 224 -26.54 -20.34 35.35
C THR A 224 -27.60 -20.60 36.41
N PRO A 225 -28.88 -20.21 36.20
CA PRO A 225 -29.92 -20.42 37.19
C PRO A 225 -30.22 -21.92 37.32
N LEU A 226 -30.07 -22.46 38.54
CA LEU A 226 -30.25 -23.88 38.84
C LEU A 226 -31.43 -24.10 39.77
N SER A 227 -32.16 -25.20 39.56
CA SER A 227 -33.22 -25.66 40.46
C SER A 227 -32.63 -26.47 41.61
N PHE A 228 -32.84 -26.03 42.86
CA PHE A 228 -32.39 -26.80 44.01
C PHE A 228 -33.06 -28.16 44.09
N GLN A 229 -34.36 -28.24 43.80
CA GLN A 229 -35.08 -29.52 43.76
C GLN A 229 -34.42 -30.52 42.78
N ARG A 230 -34.10 -30.07 41.55
CA ARG A 230 -33.43 -30.92 40.54
C ARG A 230 -32.00 -31.29 40.93
N VAL A 231 -31.22 -30.33 41.41
CA VAL A 231 -29.84 -30.55 41.82
C VAL A 231 -29.75 -31.47 43.04
N ASN A 232 -30.73 -31.41 43.94
CA ASN A 232 -30.76 -32.26 45.14
C ASN A 232 -31.20 -33.69 44.84
N SER A 233 -32.11 -33.89 43.88
CA SER A 233 -32.57 -35.23 43.48
C SER A 233 -31.54 -35.98 42.63
N ASP A 234 -30.71 -35.27 41.86
CA ASP A 234 -29.63 -35.86 41.07
C ASP A 234 -28.39 -36.17 41.94
N LYS A 235 -28.14 -37.47 42.14
CA LYS A 235 -26.98 -37.98 42.89
C LYS A 235 -25.66 -37.82 42.14
N GLY A 236 -25.69 -37.71 40.80
CA GLY A 236 -24.50 -37.53 39.95
C GLY A 236 -24.16 -36.08 39.66
N PHE A 237 -25.00 -35.13 40.06
CA PHE A 237 -24.78 -33.71 39.80
C PHE A 237 -23.52 -33.18 40.47
N SER A 238 -22.66 -32.56 39.68
CA SER A 238 -21.53 -31.73 40.14
C SER A 238 -21.69 -30.32 39.59
N PHE A 239 -21.28 -29.32 40.38
CA PHE A 239 -21.30 -27.96 39.87
C PHE A 239 -20.13 -27.74 38.90
N PRO A 240 -20.25 -26.74 38.01
CA PRO A 240 -19.13 -26.30 37.19
C PRO A 240 -17.87 -26.07 38.03
N PHE A 241 -16.72 -26.51 37.51
CA PHE A 241 -15.38 -26.38 38.13
C PHE A 241 -15.11 -27.19 39.40
N ASP A 242 -16.06 -27.98 39.90
CA ASP A 242 -15.81 -28.84 41.06
C ASP A 242 -14.64 -29.81 40.81
N HIS A 243 -14.47 -30.26 39.57
CA HIS A 243 -13.37 -31.12 39.13
C HIS A 243 -11.99 -30.43 39.08
N LEU A 244 -11.94 -29.09 39.15
CA LEU A 244 -10.70 -28.31 39.17
C LEU A 244 -10.19 -28.04 40.59
N LEU A 245 -11.00 -28.33 41.61
CA LEU A 245 -10.61 -28.13 43.00
C LEU A 245 -9.66 -29.23 43.47
N PRO A 246 -8.69 -28.92 44.35
CA PRO A 246 -7.81 -29.93 44.92
C PRO A 246 -8.61 -31.06 45.59
N LEU A 247 -8.13 -32.30 45.45
CA LEU A 247 -8.77 -33.47 46.04
C LEU A 247 -8.93 -33.27 47.56
N GLY A 248 -10.13 -33.50 48.09
CA GLY A 248 -10.42 -33.31 49.52
C GLY A 248 -10.82 -31.90 49.94
N THR A 249 -10.94 -30.93 49.01
CA THR A 249 -11.47 -29.60 49.32
C THR A 249 -12.93 -29.70 49.80
N PRO A 250 -13.27 -29.26 51.03
CA PRO A 250 -14.64 -29.34 51.52
C PRO A 250 -15.57 -28.44 50.69
N LEU A 251 -16.59 -29.02 50.06
CA LEU A 251 -17.56 -28.27 49.26
C LEU A 251 -18.69 -27.72 50.12
N ALA A 252 -19.10 -26.48 49.86
CA ALA A 252 -20.30 -25.91 50.46
C ALA A 252 -21.55 -26.73 50.05
N SER A 253 -22.58 -26.74 50.90
CA SER A 253 -23.81 -27.50 50.63
C SER A 253 -24.49 -27.04 49.32
N LYS A 254 -25.13 -27.98 48.60
CA LYS A 254 -25.89 -27.69 47.35
C LYS A 254 -26.84 -26.49 47.53
N LYS A 255 -27.51 -26.41 48.69
CA LYS A 255 -28.40 -25.31 49.06
C LYS A 255 -27.67 -23.97 49.16
N SER A 256 -26.54 -23.91 49.87
CA SER A 256 -25.77 -22.67 50.02
C SER A 256 -25.24 -22.17 48.68
N ARG A 257 -24.77 -23.09 47.82
CA ARG A 257 -24.24 -22.73 46.50
C ARG A 257 -25.28 -22.17 45.56
N ILE A 258 -26.46 -22.79 45.48
CA ILE A 258 -27.56 -22.28 44.64
C ILE A 258 -28.06 -20.93 45.15
N SER A 259 -28.22 -20.76 46.46
CA SER A 259 -28.58 -19.46 47.04
C SER A 259 -27.54 -18.39 46.68
N ALA A 260 -26.25 -18.73 46.73
CA ALA A 260 -25.19 -17.82 46.34
C ALA A 260 -25.19 -17.46 44.85
N ILE A 261 -25.54 -18.40 43.96
CA ILE A 261 -25.73 -18.13 42.53
C ILE A 261 -26.83 -17.09 42.34
N TYR A 262 -28.02 -17.29 42.90
CA TYR A 262 -29.12 -16.32 42.78
C TYR A 262 -28.77 -14.96 43.37
N ASN A 263 -28.17 -14.93 44.56
CA ASN A 263 -27.73 -13.67 45.18
C ASN A 263 -26.71 -12.94 44.30
N ALA A 264 -25.74 -13.66 43.70
CA ALA A 264 -24.79 -13.07 42.77
C ALA A 264 -25.46 -12.57 41.49
N ARG A 265 -26.47 -13.28 40.95
CA ARG A 265 -27.26 -12.82 39.80
C ARG A 265 -27.97 -11.51 40.08
N PHE A 266 -28.60 -11.37 41.25
CA PHE A 266 -29.26 -10.13 41.67
C PHE A 266 -28.25 -8.99 41.86
N LEU A 267 -27.13 -9.28 42.54
CA LEU A 267 -26.07 -8.28 42.77
C LEU A 267 -25.42 -7.79 41.48
N GLN A 268 -25.35 -8.64 40.44
CA GLN A 268 -24.80 -8.28 39.13
C GLN A 268 -25.87 -7.76 38.15
N GLY A 269 -27.13 -7.67 38.57
CA GLY A 269 -28.25 -7.21 37.73
C GLY A 269 -28.57 -8.14 36.55
N LEU A 270 -28.19 -9.41 36.63
CA LEU A 270 -28.52 -10.45 35.64
C LEU A 270 -30.00 -10.86 35.72
N SER A 271 -30.61 -10.69 36.89
CA SER A 271 -32.00 -10.99 37.15
C SER A 271 -32.57 -10.10 38.25
N GLU A 272 -33.89 -10.07 38.35
CA GLU A 272 -34.64 -9.42 39.42
C GLU A 272 -35.31 -10.48 40.30
N ARG A 273 -35.19 -10.33 41.62
CA ARG A 273 -35.89 -11.19 42.58
C ARG A 273 -37.38 -10.82 42.60
N LEU A 274 -38.25 -11.82 42.52
CA LEU A 274 -39.69 -11.60 42.67
C LEU A 274 -40.03 -11.16 44.12
N SER A 275 -40.99 -10.25 44.25
CA SER A 275 -41.28 -9.54 45.51
C SER A 275 -41.72 -10.45 46.67
N ASP A 276 -42.29 -11.61 46.35
CA ASP A 276 -42.79 -12.63 47.27
C ASP A 276 -41.71 -13.62 47.73
N VAL A 277 -40.52 -13.59 47.12
CA VAL A 277 -39.43 -14.52 47.42
C VAL A 277 -38.40 -13.91 48.37
N GLN A 278 -38.29 -14.47 49.57
CA GLN A 278 -37.22 -14.08 50.52
C GLN A 278 -35.85 -14.66 50.12
N VAL A 279 -35.80 -15.95 49.76
CA VAL A 279 -34.57 -16.66 49.37
C VAL A 279 -34.81 -17.37 48.04
N ALA A 280 -34.14 -16.92 46.99
CA ALA A 280 -34.26 -17.53 45.67
C ALA A 280 -33.40 -18.79 45.57
N MET A 281 -34.06 -19.89 45.19
CA MET A 281 -33.49 -21.23 45.06
C MET A 281 -33.95 -21.98 43.80
N GLU A 282 -34.79 -21.34 42.97
CA GLU A 282 -35.45 -21.96 41.81
C GLU A 282 -35.56 -20.93 40.68
N PRO A 283 -35.53 -21.35 39.40
CA PRO A 283 -35.63 -20.41 38.28
C PRO A 283 -36.92 -19.58 38.28
N SER A 284 -38.01 -20.13 38.82
CA SER A 284 -39.29 -19.43 38.96
C SER A 284 -39.27 -18.32 40.01
N HIS A 285 -38.23 -18.21 40.82
CA HIS A 285 -38.09 -17.18 41.87
C HIS A 285 -37.49 -15.86 41.37
N GLU A 286 -37.09 -15.79 40.10
CA GLU A 286 -36.50 -14.60 39.50
C GLU A 286 -37.10 -14.31 38.13
N ARG A 287 -36.99 -13.05 37.73
CA ARG A 287 -37.15 -12.62 36.35
C ARG A 287 -35.77 -12.45 35.73
N SER A 288 -35.38 -13.34 34.82
CA SER A 288 -34.09 -13.20 34.12
C SER A 288 -34.12 -11.98 33.19
N LEU A 289 -33.09 -11.15 33.26
CA LEU A 289 -32.88 -10.00 32.35
C LEU A 289 -31.88 -10.33 31.24
N VAL A 290 -31.25 -11.50 31.31
CA VAL A 290 -30.26 -11.97 30.33
C VAL A 290 -30.72 -13.28 29.70
N LYS A 291 -30.45 -13.44 28.41
CA LYS A 291 -30.57 -14.71 27.69
C LYS A 291 -29.22 -15.43 27.61
N SER A 292 -29.24 -16.70 27.20
CA SER A 292 -28.04 -17.54 27.10
C SER A 292 -27.15 -17.22 25.89
N ASP A 293 -27.73 -16.64 24.84
CA ASP A 293 -27.10 -16.28 23.56
C ASP A 293 -26.48 -14.86 23.55
N GLU A 294 -26.64 -14.11 24.63
CA GLU A 294 -26.10 -12.76 24.75
C GLU A 294 -24.62 -12.75 25.13
N VAL A 295 -23.85 -11.91 24.46
CA VAL A 295 -22.46 -11.60 24.81
C VAL A 295 -22.36 -10.12 25.13
N VAL A 296 -21.69 -9.81 26.24
CA VAL A 296 -21.37 -8.44 26.62
C VAL A 296 -19.92 -8.31 27.04
N VAL A 297 -19.19 -7.38 26.43
CA VAL A 297 -17.87 -6.96 26.87
C VAL A 297 -17.99 -5.55 27.44
N THR A 298 -17.45 -5.32 28.64
CA THR A 298 -17.45 -4.01 29.30
C THR A 298 -16.02 -3.57 29.58
N ILE A 299 -15.66 -2.39 29.09
CA ILE A 299 -14.45 -1.66 29.49
C ILE A 299 -14.89 -0.51 30.37
N TYR A 300 -14.45 -0.48 31.62
CA TYR A 300 -14.88 0.51 32.59
C TYR A 300 -13.74 1.43 33.00
N GLY A 301 -13.94 2.75 32.91
CA GLY A 301 -13.05 3.73 33.53
C GLY A 301 -11.80 4.10 32.72
N LEU A 302 -11.92 4.22 31.39
CA LEU A 302 -10.92 4.88 30.55
C LEU A 302 -10.78 6.35 30.96
N ARG A 303 -9.54 6.77 31.22
CA ARG A 303 -9.25 8.04 31.91
C ARG A 303 -8.96 9.23 31.00
N ASP A 304 -8.76 8.98 29.72
CA ASP A 304 -8.37 10.01 28.78
C ASP A 304 -9.62 10.67 28.16
N PRO A 305 -9.94 11.92 28.56
CA PRO A 305 -11.11 12.63 28.05
C PRO A 305 -10.92 13.14 26.61
N SER A 306 -9.70 13.06 26.06
CA SER A 306 -9.42 13.43 24.67
C SER A 306 -9.82 12.33 23.67
N LEU A 307 -10.08 11.12 24.15
CA LEU A 307 -10.53 10.01 23.33
C LEU A 307 -11.91 10.31 22.74
N SER A 308 -11.98 10.26 21.42
CA SER A 308 -13.22 10.44 20.68
C SER A 308 -13.74 9.10 20.14
N PRO A 309 -15.06 8.97 19.86
CA PRO A 309 -15.60 7.82 19.13
C PRO A 309 -14.85 7.58 17.82
N GLU A 310 -14.55 8.64 17.07
CA GLU A 310 -13.84 8.56 15.79
C GLU A 310 -12.47 7.89 15.97
N TYR A 311 -11.72 8.24 17.01
CA TYR A 311 -10.45 7.58 17.33
C TYR A 311 -10.66 6.12 17.74
N LEU A 312 -11.52 5.87 18.74
CA LEU A 312 -11.71 4.55 19.35
C LEU A 312 -12.14 3.48 18.33
N PHE A 313 -12.95 3.88 17.35
CA PHE A 313 -13.51 2.98 16.34
C PHE A 313 -12.80 3.07 14.97
N SER A 314 -11.76 3.91 14.81
CA SER A 314 -11.04 4.11 13.53
C SER A 314 -10.32 2.89 12.97
N GLY A 315 -10.16 1.84 13.77
CA GLY A 315 -9.62 0.55 13.34
C GLY A 315 -10.55 -0.22 12.40
N VAL A 316 -11.85 0.09 12.40
CA VAL A 316 -12.84 -0.56 11.53
C VAL A 316 -13.34 0.46 10.51
N TYR A 317 -12.90 0.33 9.26
CA TYR A 317 -13.23 1.21 8.13
C TYR A 317 -14.74 1.34 7.92
N GLY A 318 -15.49 0.24 8.08
CA GLY A 318 -16.95 0.24 7.93
C GLY A 318 -17.68 1.04 9.02
N ILE A 319 -17.08 1.23 10.19
CA ILE A 319 -17.69 2.00 11.30
C ILE A 319 -17.29 3.48 11.15
N PHE A 320 -16.00 3.77 11.22
CA PHE A 320 -15.48 5.10 10.98
C PHE A 320 -14.45 4.99 9.87
N PRO A 321 -14.85 5.18 8.61
CA PRO A 321 -13.86 5.35 7.56
C PRO A 321 -13.01 6.55 7.95
N PRO A 322 -11.67 6.45 7.89
CA PRO A 322 -10.82 7.59 8.20
C PRO A 322 -11.25 8.73 7.27
N PRO A 323 -11.45 9.96 7.79
CA PRO A 323 -12.10 11.05 7.06
C PRO A 323 -11.37 11.24 5.73
N PRO A 324 -11.94 10.79 4.61
CA PRO A 324 -11.20 10.78 3.37
C PRO A 324 -11.25 12.18 2.80
N THR A 325 -10.10 12.68 2.32
CA THR A 325 -10.17 13.84 1.41
C THR A 325 -10.74 13.39 0.06
N LEU A 326 -10.39 12.18 -0.37
CA LEU A 326 -10.79 11.57 -1.63
C LEU A 326 -10.79 10.04 -1.48
N THR A 327 -11.80 9.38 -2.04
CA THR A 327 -11.97 7.91 -2.05
C THR A 327 -12.38 7.47 -3.44
N TRP A 328 -11.79 6.38 -3.91
CA TRP A 328 -12.07 5.80 -5.23
C TRP A 328 -12.21 4.28 -5.09
N ALA A 329 -13.38 3.76 -5.45
CA ALA A 329 -13.61 2.33 -5.59
C ALA A 329 -13.29 1.91 -7.03
N VAL A 330 -12.40 0.94 -7.21
CA VAL A 330 -12.08 0.38 -8.51
C VAL A 330 -12.82 -0.95 -8.63
N PRO A 331 -13.87 -1.03 -9.47
CA PRO A 331 -14.62 -2.26 -9.63
C PRO A 331 -13.74 -3.29 -10.32
N ALA A 332 -13.69 -4.48 -9.75
CA ALA A 332 -12.89 -5.53 -10.32
C ALA A 332 -13.67 -6.18 -11.49
N HIS A 333 -12.99 -6.45 -12.60
CA HIS A 333 -13.64 -6.95 -13.81
C HIS A 333 -13.63 -8.50 -13.81
N GLY A 334 -14.82 -9.13 -13.75
CA GLY A 334 -15.01 -10.58 -13.84
C GLY A 334 -15.86 -11.19 -12.70
N GLN A 335 -16.28 -12.45 -12.84
CA GLN A 335 -17.17 -13.14 -11.89
C GLN A 335 -16.53 -13.47 -10.52
N ALA A 336 -15.20 -13.35 -10.39
CA ALA A 336 -14.44 -13.60 -9.15
C ALA A 336 -13.64 -12.38 -8.68
N ALA A 337 -14.01 -11.20 -9.18
CA ALA A 337 -13.20 -10.01 -9.04
C ALA A 337 -13.51 -9.31 -7.70
N ILE A 338 -12.46 -8.92 -6.99
CA ILE A 338 -12.54 -8.33 -5.65
C ILE A 338 -12.36 -6.82 -5.79
N ASP A 339 -13.35 -6.04 -5.36
CA ASP A 339 -13.25 -4.58 -5.37
C ASP A 339 -12.08 -4.11 -4.49
N ILE A 340 -11.44 -3.02 -4.92
CA ILE A 340 -10.38 -2.36 -4.16
C ILE A 340 -10.75 -0.90 -4.00
N THR A 341 -10.67 -0.42 -2.77
CA THR A 341 -10.88 1.00 -2.46
C THR A 341 -9.55 1.65 -2.17
N PHE A 342 -9.21 2.68 -2.93
CA PHE A 342 -8.09 3.58 -2.66
C PHE A 342 -8.61 4.85 -1.99
N PHE A 343 -7.87 5.40 -1.04
CA PHE A 343 -8.26 6.66 -0.39
C PHE A 343 -7.04 7.44 0.14
N LEU A 344 -7.23 8.74 0.35
CA LEU A 344 -6.22 9.61 0.94
C LEU A 344 -6.66 10.10 2.32
N LEU A 345 -5.71 10.08 3.24
CA LEU A 345 -5.85 10.74 4.53
C LEU A 345 -5.66 12.26 4.38
N PRO A 346 -6.30 13.09 5.22
CA PRO A 346 -6.13 14.53 5.16
C PRO A 346 -4.67 14.92 5.46
N ARG A 347 -4.05 15.71 4.59
CA ARG A 347 -2.65 16.17 4.73
C ARG A 347 -2.35 16.89 6.05
N ASN A 348 -3.37 17.47 6.69
CA ASN A 348 -3.27 18.21 7.97
C ASN A 348 -4.06 17.53 9.10
N GLY A 349 -4.64 16.34 8.84
CA GLY A 349 -5.45 15.62 9.80
C GLY A 349 -4.59 14.63 10.57
N SER A 350 -3.82 15.12 11.53
CA SER A 350 -3.44 14.25 12.64
C SER A 350 -4.73 13.75 13.27
N LEU A 351 -5.10 12.48 13.05
CA LEU A 351 -5.88 11.81 14.09
C LEU A 351 -5.07 11.98 15.38
N PRO A 352 -5.68 12.35 16.52
CA PRO A 352 -4.94 12.61 17.74
C PRO A 352 -4.28 11.31 18.21
N VAL A 353 -3.06 11.07 17.73
CA VAL A 353 -2.17 10.04 18.25
C VAL A 353 -1.59 10.64 19.51
N GLY A 354 -1.94 10.07 20.66
CA GLY A 354 -1.44 10.51 21.95
C GLY A 354 0.08 10.62 21.96
N ASP A 355 0.57 11.66 22.64
CA ASP A 355 1.97 12.08 22.82
C ASP A 355 3.01 10.98 22.60
N GLY A 356 3.50 10.92 21.36
CA GLY A 356 4.73 10.25 20.97
C GLY A 356 5.43 11.13 19.94
N PRO A 357 6.77 11.11 19.86
CA PRO A 357 7.50 11.90 18.87
C PRO A 357 6.94 11.56 17.48
N ARG A 358 6.43 12.57 16.76
CA ARG A 358 5.86 12.49 15.40
C ARG A 358 6.51 11.36 14.62
N SER A 359 5.89 10.19 14.66
CA SER A 359 6.54 8.99 14.14
C SER A 359 6.35 9.00 12.62
N VAL A 360 7.35 8.50 11.92
CA VAL A 360 7.36 8.23 10.48
C VAL A 360 6.12 7.44 10.00
N ALA A 361 5.31 6.88 10.92
CA ALA A 361 4.03 6.24 10.63
C ALA A 361 2.90 7.20 10.19
N GLU A 362 2.97 8.51 10.45
CA GLU A 362 1.92 9.46 10.02
C GLU A 362 1.94 9.75 8.51
N THR A 363 3.08 9.53 7.86
CA THR A 363 3.24 9.75 6.41
C THR A 363 2.96 8.50 5.57
N ARG A 364 2.86 7.31 6.19
CA ARG A 364 2.61 6.05 5.48
C ARG A 364 1.12 5.82 5.23
N GLY A 365 0.80 5.31 4.04
CA GLY A 365 -0.54 4.88 3.68
C GLY A 365 -1.02 3.77 4.61
N ARG A 366 -2.31 3.80 4.97
CA ARG A 366 -2.95 2.76 5.77
C ARG A 366 -3.42 1.61 4.91
N PHE A 367 -3.32 0.40 5.43
CA PHE A 367 -3.83 -0.80 4.81
C PHE A 367 -4.97 -1.39 5.64
N TYR A 368 -6.14 -1.50 5.04
CA TYR A 368 -7.29 -2.19 5.58
C TYR A 368 -7.50 -3.50 4.81
N HIS A 369 -7.72 -4.59 5.53
CA HIS A 369 -8.12 -5.88 4.97
C HIS A 369 -9.55 -6.18 5.42
N ARG A 370 -10.48 -6.20 4.45
CA ARG A 370 -11.92 -6.34 4.68
C ARG A 370 -12.42 -5.45 5.82
N ASP A 371 -12.13 -4.16 5.68
CA ASP A 371 -12.45 -3.10 6.66
C ASP A 371 -11.68 -3.10 7.98
N TYR A 372 -10.76 -4.05 8.24
CA TYR A 372 -9.93 -4.04 9.45
C TYR A 372 -8.55 -3.44 9.19
N LEU A 373 -8.15 -2.45 10.00
CA LEU A 373 -6.81 -1.87 9.92
C LEU A 373 -5.76 -2.92 10.30
N ILE A 374 -4.80 -3.14 9.40
CA ILE A 374 -3.64 -4.00 9.66
C ILE A 374 -2.44 -3.09 9.92
N PRO A 375 -1.92 -3.05 11.15
CA PRO A 375 -0.85 -2.12 11.54
C PRO A 375 0.42 -2.24 10.71
N GLU A 376 0.82 -3.47 10.40
CA GLU A 376 1.98 -3.80 9.58
C GLU A 376 1.52 -4.41 8.24
N GLY A 377 0.58 -3.72 7.58
CA GLY A 377 0.14 -4.08 6.24
C GLY A 377 1.17 -3.79 5.15
N PRO A 378 0.90 -4.22 3.90
CA PRO A 378 1.76 -3.92 2.76
C PRO A 378 1.97 -2.42 2.62
N SER A 379 3.23 -2.03 2.48
CA SER A 379 3.69 -0.65 2.48
C SER A 379 3.19 0.11 1.26
N ALA A 380 2.31 1.08 1.50
CA ALA A 380 1.97 2.14 0.55
C ALA A 380 2.58 3.46 1.04
N ASN A 381 3.00 4.34 0.12
CA ASN A 381 3.66 5.57 0.52
C ASN A 381 2.65 6.54 1.15
N ARG A 382 1.78 7.16 0.37
CA ARG A 382 0.72 8.06 0.85
C ARG A 382 -0.68 7.47 0.67
N LEU A 383 -0.90 6.77 -0.44
CA LEU A 383 -2.22 6.26 -0.79
C LEU A 383 -2.59 5.08 0.11
N CYS A 384 -3.80 5.08 0.64
CA CYS A 384 -4.30 4.01 1.48
C CYS A 384 -5.12 3.01 0.66
N VAL A 385 -5.20 1.76 1.12
CA VAL A 385 -5.91 0.68 0.44
C VAL A 385 -6.84 -0.03 1.41
N ASN A 386 -8.06 -0.31 0.97
CA ASN A 386 -8.94 -1.30 1.59
C ASN A 386 -9.16 -2.46 0.61
N TYR A 387 -8.67 -3.64 0.97
CA TYR A 387 -8.69 -4.84 0.15
C TYR A 387 -9.74 -5.84 0.67
N TYR A 388 -10.72 -6.19 -0.15
CA TYR A 388 -11.82 -7.08 0.25
C TYR A 388 -11.59 -8.58 -0.03
N GLY A 389 -10.38 -8.94 -0.46
CA GLY A 389 -10.05 -10.29 -0.89
C GLY A 389 -9.57 -11.20 0.22
N ASP A 390 -9.03 -12.34 -0.18
CA ASP A 390 -8.49 -13.35 0.73
C ASP A 390 -7.00 -13.07 0.96
N LEU A 391 -6.60 -12.95 2.21
CA LEU A 391 -5.22 -12.78 2.66
C LEU A 391 -5.04 -13.55 3.96
N HIS A 392 -3.88 -14.17 4.12
CA HIS A 392 -3.48 -14.72 5.41
C HIS A 392 -2.77 -13.65 6.24
N LEU A 393 -3.24 -13.48 7.46
CA LEU A 393 -2.60 -12.63 8.47
C LEU A 393 -1.72 -13.49 9.38
N THR A 394 -0.78 -12.85 10.07
CA THR A 394 -0.05 -13.50 11.17
C THR A 394 -1.00 -13.97 12.27
N ALA A 395 -0.55 -14.92 13.10
CA ALA A 395 -1.36 -15.48 14.20
C ALA A 395 -1.84 -14.43 15.22
N ASP A 396 -1.19 -13.26 15.25
CA ASP A 396 -1.54 -12.14 16.11
C ASP A 396 -2.38 -11.05 15.39
N GLY A 397 -2.63 -11.22 14.09
CA GLY A 397 -3.46 -10.34 13.26
C GLY A 397 -2.80 -9.00 12.91
N MET A 398 -1.52 -8.81 13.21
CA MET A 398 -0.86 -7.50 13.10
C MET A 398 -0.21 -7.24 11.73
N SER A 399 0.18 -8.30 11.01
CA SER A 399 0.81 -8.20 9.68
C SER A 399 0.25 -9.23 8.69
N VAL A 400 0.55 -9.01 7.41
CA VAL A 400 0.17 -9.91 6.32
C VAL A 400 1.28 -10.93 6.07
N GLN A 401 0.93 -12.20 5.88
CA GLN A 401 1.89 -13.23 5.49
C GLN A 401 2.28 -13.06 4.02
N VAL A 402 3.52 -12.65 3.77
CA VAL A 402 4.00 -12.29 2.41
C VAL A 402 4.48 -13.48 1.57
N SER A 403 4.72 -14.65 2.18
CA SER A 403 5.28 -15.83 1.50
C SER A 403 4.25 -16.77 0.87
N ASP A 404 2.97 -16.38 0.86
CA ASP A 404 1.86 -17.26 0.49
C ASP A 404 1.22 -16.92 -0.87
N ASP A 405 0.55 -17.91 -1.47
CA ASP A 405 -0.15 -17.80 -2.76
C ASP A 405 -1.27 -16.75 -2.72
N LEU A 406 -1.92 -16.58 -1.56
CA LEU A 406 -2.92 -15.53 -1.38
C LEU A 406 -2.29 -14.13 -1.47
N PHE A 407 -1.06 -13.96 -0.99
CA PHE A 407 -0.34 -12.69 -1.14
C PHE A 407 0.07 -12.45 -2.59
N ALA A 408 0.49 -13.48 -3.32
CA ALA A 408 0.72 -13.38 -4.76
C ALA A 408 -0.56 -12.97 -5.52
N ARG A 409 -1.72 -13.54 -5.14
CA ARG A 409 -3.02 -13.16 -5.68
C ARG A 409 -3.37 -11.71 -5.36
N TYR A 410 -3.17 -11.27 -4.12
CA TYR A 410 -3.34 -9.88 -3.70
C TYR A 410 -2.53 -8.93 -4.58
N ARG A 411 -1.23 -9.17 -4.77
CA ARG A 411 -0.38 -8.32 -5.63
C ARG A 411 -0.93 -8.20 -7.03
N LYS A 412 -1.34 -9.32 -7.63
CA LYS A 412 -1.95 -9.34 -8.96
C LYS A 412 -3.27 -8.55 -9.02
N THR A 413 -4.14 -8.70 -8.01
CA THR A 413 -5.42 -7.98 -7.95
C THR A 413 -5.19 -6.48 -7.80
N VAL A 414 -4.30 -6.05 -6.90
CA VAL A 414 -3.96 -4.63 -6.73
C VAL A 414 -3.33 -4.07 -8.00
N SER A 415 -2.39 -4.77 -8.64
CA SER A 415 -1.80 -4.34 -9.92
C SER A 415 -2.84 -4.17 -11.02
N THR A 416 -3.80 -5.10 -11.11
CA THR A 416 -4.89 -5.00 -12.10
C THR A 416 -5.80 -3.81 -11.82
N ALA A 417 -6.13 -3.56 -10.54
CA ALA A 417 -6.92 -2.40 -10.14
C ALA A 417 -6.18 -1.08 -10.38
N MET A 418 -4.87 -1.02 -10.12
CA MET A 418 -4.05 0.15 -10.42
C MET A 418 -3.99 0.45 -11.92
N ASP A 419 -3.78 -0.56 -12.77
CA ASP A 419 -3.80 -0.38 -14.23
C ASP A 419 -5.17 0.11 -14.71
N THR A 420 -6.25 -0.49 -14.21
CA THR A 420 -7.63 -0.07 -14.51
C THR A 420 -7.88 1.37 -14.07
N ALA A 421 -7.44 1.74 -12.87
CA ALA A 421 -7.58 3.08 -12.33
C ALA A 421 -6.81 4.12 -13.13
N ILE A 422 -5.56 3.82 -13.53
CA ILE A 422 -4.76 4.73 -14.36
C ILE A 422 -5.45 5.00 -15.70
N ARG A 423 -6.08 3.98 -16.28
CA ARG A 423 -6.79 4.09 -17.57
C ARG A 423 -8.14 4.79 -17.49
N THR A 424 -8.89 4.58 -16.40
CA THR A 424 -10.32 4.95 -16.36
C THR A 424 -10.67 6.03 -15.32
N ILE A 425 -9.80 6.32 -14.35
CA ILE A 425 -10.07 7.25 -13.24
C ILE A 425 -8.95 8.31 -13.18
N PRO A 426 -9.07 9.44 -13.93
CA PRO A 426 -8.00 10.42 -14.06
C PRO A 426 -7.48 11.02 -12.75
N GLU A 427 -8.35 11.22 -11.76
CA GLU A 427 -7.94 11.77 -10.46
C GLU A 427 -7.06 10.80 -9.67
N LEU A 428 -7.52 9.54 -9.54
CA LEU A 428 -6.76 8.48 -8.89
C LEU A 428 -5.47 8.16 -9.66
N ALA A 429 -5.48 8.22 -10.99
CA ALA A 429 -4.31 7.99 -11.83
C ALA A 429 -3.14 8.90 -11.47
N VAL A 430 -3.40 10.20 -11.24
CA VAL A 430 -2.36 11.16 -10.84
C VAL A 430 -1.87 10.89 -9.42
N GLU A 431 -2.75 10.48 -8.51
CA GLU A 431 -2.38 10.11 -7.14
C GLU A 431 -1.51 8.85 -7.10
N LEU A 432 -1.87 7.81 -7.86
CA LEU A 432 -1.07 6.59 -8.04
C LEU A 432 0.29 6.92 -8.65
N ALA A 433 0.34 7.74 -9.70
CA ALA A 433 1.60 8.15 -10.31
C ALA A 433 2.49 8.95 -9.33
N CYS A 434 1.91 9.84 -8.51
CA CYS A 434 2.65 10.52 -7.44
C CYS A 434 3.22 9.53 -6.42
N ASP A 435 2.42 8.55 -5.99
CA ASP A 435 2.84 7.53 -5.04
C ASP A 435 4.01 6.74 -5.60
N ILE A 436 3.89 6.25 -6.84
CA ILE A 436 4.90 5.47 -7.59
C ILE A 436 6.22 6.25 -7.76
N LEU A 437 6.15 7.55 -8.04
CA LEU A 437 7.32 8.41 -8.23
C LEU A 437 8.05 8.76 -6.93
N THR A 438 7.39 8.58 -5.78
CA THR A 438 7.94 8.94 -4.46
C THR A 438 8.20 7.71 -3.59
N GLU A 439 8.19 6.51 -4.19
CA GLU A 439 8.42 5.26 -3.48
C GLU A 439 9.85 5.15 -2.94
N PRO A 440 10.03 4.56 -1.75
CA PRO A 440 11.36 4.30 -1.22
C PRO A 440 12.01 3.10 -1.95
N ASP A 441 13.31 3.19 -2.17
CA ASP A 441 14.07 2.21 -2.96
C ASP A 441 14.27 0.85 -2.26
N ASP A 442 14.15 0.80 -0.94
CA ASP A 442 14.42 -0.37 -0.08
C ASP A 442 13.21 -1.31 0.10
N VAL A 443 12.05 -0.94 -0.43
CA VAL A 443 10.80 -1.68 -0.22
C VAL A 443 10.41 -2.49 -1.45
N ALA A 444 10.23 -3.81 -1.28
CA ALA A 444 10.05 -4.74 -2.40
C ALA A 444 8.64 -4.75 -3.03
N ASP A 445 7.59 -4.50 -2.25
CA ASP A 445 6.18 -4.62 -2.65
C ASP A 445 5.46 -3.27 -2.71
N THR A 446 6.14 -2.24 -3.22
CA THR A 446 5.53 -0.93 -3.52
C THR A 446 4.64 -1.00 -4.77
N PHE A 447 3.73 -0.04 -4.95
CA PHE A 447 2.79 0.00 -6.07
C PHE A 447 3.47 -0.05 -7.44
N GLY A 448 4.53 0.72 -7.64
CA GLY A 448 5.29 0.79 -8.87
C GLY A 448 5.96 -0.54 -9.20
N ARG A 449 6.54 -1.21 -8.20
CA ARG A 449 7.18 -2.52 -8.39
C ARG A 449 6.16 -3.63 -8.66
N MET A 450 5.02 -3.62 -7.96
CA MET A 450 3.92 -4.55 -8.21
C MET A 450 3.34 -4.36 -9.62
N LEU A 451 3.11 -3.12 -10.03
CA LEU A 451 2.55 -2.79 -11.33
C LEU A 451 3.53 -3.11 -12.48
N ALA A 452 4.82 -2.76 -12.34
CA ALA A 452 5.84 -3.01 -13.35
C ALA A 452 6.04 -4.50 -13.67
N ARG A 453 5.76 -5.40 -12.71
CA ARG A 453 5.85 -6.86 -12.89
C ARG A 453 4.66 -7.42 -13.66
N GLU A 454 3.45 -6.99 -13.29
CA GLU A 454 2.19 -7.60 -13.74
C GLU A 454 1.57 -6.93 -14.98
N VAL A 455 1.93 -5.67 -15.26
CA VAL A 455 1.36 -4.95 -16.41
C VAL A 455 1.71 -5.65 -17.72
N LYS A 456 0.70 -5.88 -18.56
CA LYS A 456 0.88 -6.47 -19.88
C LYS A 456 1.47 -5.45 -20.84
N ALA A 457 2.39 -5.89 -21.69
CA ALA A 457 2.95 -5.06 -22.73
C ALA A 457 1.91 -4.79 -23.84
N GLN A 458 1.95 -3.58 -24.41
CA GLN A 458 1.28 -3.17 -25.65
C GLN A 458 -0.23 -3.47 -25.73
N ASP A 459 -1.02 -2.57 -25.16
CA ASP A 459 -2.39 -2.31 -25.59
C ASP A 459 -2.48 -0.81 -25.90
N ASP A 460 -2.81 -0.44 -27.13
CA ASP A 460 -2.71 0.94 -27.65
C ASP A 460 -3.56 1.93 -26.83
N ASP A 461 -4.63 1.44 -26.19
CA ASP A 461 -5.60 2.23 -25.44
C ASP A 461 -5.06 2.80 -24.11
N GLY A 462 -4.01 2.22 -23.52
CA GLY A 462 -3.50 2.61 -22.20
C GLY A 462 -2.42 3.70 -22.21
N LYS A 463 -1.71 3.84 -23.33
CA LYS A 463 -0.47 4.63 -23.42
C LYS A 463 -0.64 6.09 -22.99
N GLU A 464 -1.67 6.76 -23.50
CA GLU A 464 -1.88 8.18 -23.25
C GLU A 464 -2.36 8.46 -21.83
N ALA A 465 -3.12 7.54 -21.23
CA ALA A 465 -3.55 7.64 -19.85
C ALA A 465 -2.35 7.62 -18.89
N TYR A 466 -1.41 6.68 -19.07
CA TYR A 466 -0.16 6.64 -18.31
C TYR A 466 0.67 7.90 -18.52
N ARG A 467 0.85 8.32 -19.78
CA ARG A 467 1.62 9.55 -20.08
C ARG A 467 1.03 10.78 -19.39
N THR A 468 -0.28 10.96 -19.48
CA THR A 468 -0.99 12.07 -18.86
C THR A 468 -0.88 12.02 -17.32
N ALA A 469 -1.06 10.85 -16.72
CA ALA A 469 -0.99 10.67 -15.27
C ALA A 469 0.40 11.01 -14.72
N PHE A 470 1.47 10.47 -15.33
CA PHE A 470 2.85 10.71 -14.91
C PHE A 470 3.30 12.14 -15.18
N THR A 471 2.92 12.72 -16.33
CA THR A 471 3.21 14.15 -16.62
C THR A 471 2.59 15.06 -15.57
N LYS A 472 1.31 14.86 -15.24
CA LYS A 472 0.63 15.65 -14.20
C LYS A 472 1.24 15.42 -12.82
N ALA A 473 1.66 14.20 -12.51
CA ALA A 473 2.33 13.89 -11.25
C ALA A 473 3.69 14.59 -11.13
N TRP A 474 4.52 14.58 -12.19
CA TRP A 474 5.78 15.32 -12.21
C TRP A 474 5.56 16.82 -12.05
N CYS A 475 4.64 17.44 -12.80
CA CYS A 475 4.33 18.86 -12.64
C CYS A 475 3.80 19.22 -11.25
N ARG A 476 3.20 18.26 -10.53
CA ARG A 476 2.73 18.47 -9.15
C ARG A 476 3.87 18.36 -8.14
N LEU A 477 4.81 17.45 -8.37
CA LEU A 477 5.99 17.25 -7.51
C LEU A 477 7.03 18.36 -7.73
N ASP A 478 7.18 18.82 -8.97
CA ASP A 478 8.02 19.95 -9.35
C ASP A 478 7.25 20.90 -10.31
N PRO A 479 6.70 22.00 -9.77
CA PRO A 479 5.98 23.00 -10.57
C PRO A 479 6.81 23.66 -11.68
N ALA A 480 8.15 23.62 -11.62
CA ALA A 480 8.99 24.19 -12.65
C ALA A 480 8.86 23.45 -14.00
N LEU A 481 8.39 22.20 -13.98
CA LEU A 481 8.23 21.35 -15.16
C LEU A 481 6.98 21.69 -15.99
N ALA A 482 6.08 22.54 -15.50
CA ALA A 482 4.78 22.81 -16.12
C ALA A 482 4.85 23.41 -17.55
N ALA A 483 6.03 23.89 -17.98
CA ALA A 483 6.25 24.50 -19.29
C ALA A 483 6.98 23.59 -20.32
N GLY A 484 7.45 22.40 -19.92
CA GLY A 484 8.35 21.57 -20.75
C GLY A 484 7.82 20.17 -21.07
N SER A 485 8.22 19.62 -22.21
CA SER A 485 8.02 18.18 -22.53
C SER A 485 9.11 17.38 -21.81
N VAL A 486 8.69 16.51 -20.89
CA VAL A 486 9.60 15.77 -20.01
C VAL A 486 9.86 14.34 -20.50
N TYR A 487 11.04 13.79 -20.21
CA TYR A 487 11.37 12.42 -20.56
C TYR A 487 12.12 11.69 -19.41
N PRO A 488 11.66 10.50 -18.99
CA PRO A 488 12.26 9.78 -17.87
C PRO A 488 13.56 9.06 -18.26
N TYR A 489 14.56 9.10 -17.38
CA TYR A 489 15.79 8.30 -17.42
C TYR A 489 16.12 7.76 -16.02
N VAL A 490 16.92 6.69 -15.92
CA VAL A 490 17.36 6.15 -14.63
C VAL A 490 18.73 6.75 -14.31
N ALA A 491 19.03 7.16 -13.07
CA ALA A 491 20.36 7.61 -12.67
C ALA A 491 21.29 6.44 -12.24
N GLY A 492 22.60 6.54 -12.44
CA GLY A 492 23.61 5.59 -11.93
C GLY A 492 23.89 4.27 -12.71
N VAL A 493 23.19 3.99 -13.79
CA VAL A 493 23.36 2.87 -14.76
C VAL A 493 24.31 3.22 -15.94
N GLU A 494 25.04 2.26 -16.49
CA GLU A 494 25.86 2.46 -17.69
C GLU A 494 25.00 2.84 -18.93
N GLY A 495 25.44 3.85 -19.71
CA GLY A 495 24.72 4.36 -20.89
C GLY A 495 23.85 5.62 -20.65
N ILE A 496 23.71 6.06 -19.39
CA ILE A 496 22.86 7.21 -19.01
C ILE A 496 23.30 8.53 -19.61
N THR A 497 24.60 8.77 -19.72
CA THR A 497 25.11 10.02 -20.29
C THR A 497 24.64 10.20 -21.72
N HIS A 498 24.49 9.10 -22.47
CA HIS A 498 23.95 9.09 -23.83
C HIS A 498 22.44 9.34 -23.84
N ASP A 499 21.65 8.62 -23.04
CA ASP A 499 20.20 8.81 -22.96
C ASP A 499 19.83 10.24 -22.54
N ARG A 500 20.54 10.78 -21.55
CA ARG A 500 20.35 12.16 -21.07
C ARG A 500 20.73 13.18 -22.13
N ALA A 501 21.92 13.05 -22.74
CA ALA A 501 22.36 13.97 -23.78
C ALA A 501 21.44 13.95 -25.00
N LEU A 502 20.98 12.76 -25.41
CA LEU A 502 20.01 12.62 -26.50
C LEU A 502 18.67 13.29 -26.14
N THR A 503 18.19 13.11 -24.90
CA THR A 503 16.95 13.77 -24.43
C THR A 503 17.06 15.29 -24.52
N GLU A 504 18.16 15.86 -24.00
CA GLU A 504 18.43 17.31 -24.05
C GLU A 504 18.56 17.79 -25.51
N GLN A 505 19.22 17.01 -26.37
CA GLN A 505 19.36 17.32 -27.79
C GLN A 505 18.03 17.37 -28.54
N LEU A 506 17.07 16.50 -28.20
CA LEU A 506 15.73 16.49 -28.78
C LEU A 506 14.83 17.63 -28.26
N GLY A 507 15.37 18.55 -27.44
CA GLY A 507 14.62 19.66 -26.84
C GLY A 507 13.67 19.22 -25.72
N LEU A 508 13.90 18.05 -25.13
CA LEU A 508 13.11 17.51 -24.02
C LEU A 508 13.85 17.73 -22.68
N HIS A 509 13.09 17.80 -21.59
CA HIS A 509 13.65 17.93 -20.25
C HIS A 509 13.88 16.55 -19.61
N PRO A 510 15.13 16.13 -19.31
CA PRO A 510 15.40 14.83 -18.72
C PRO A 510 15.01 14.79 -17.24
N ILE A 511 14.24 13.79 -16.83
CA ILE A 511 13.83 13.56 -15.43
C ILE A 511 14.38 12.23 -14.93
N SER A 512 15.06 12.25 -13.78
CA SER A 512 15.53 11.03 -13.12
C SER A 512 14.37 10.29 -12.45
N VAL A 513 14.26 8.98 -12.72
CA VAL A 513 13.28 8.07 -12.12
C VAL A 513 13.93 6.77 -11.66
N ALA A 514 13.27 6.06 -10.75
CA ALA A 514 13.70 4.72 -10.34
C ALA A 514 13.60 3.71 -11.50
N ALA A 515 14.43 2.66 -11.47
CA ALA A 515 14.54 1.69 -12.56
C ALA A 515 13.21 0.98 -12.88
N HIS A 516 12.42 0.61 -11.86
CA HIS A 516 11.12 -0.03 -12.06
C HIS A 516 10.11 0.89 -12.73
N VAL A 517 10.20 2.21 -12.52
CA VAL A 517 9.33 3.19 -13.15
C VAL A 517 9.66 3.33 -14.64
N LYS A 518 10.94 3.38 -15.02
CA LYS A 518 11.34 3.37 -16.45
C LYS A 518 10.82 2.12 -17.14
N VAL A 519 11.03 0.93 -16.54
CA VAL A 519 10.54 -0.35 -17.07
C VAL A 519 9.01 -0.36 -17.22
N LEU A 520 8.27 0.15 -16.23
CA LEU A 520 6.82 0.28 -16.30
C LEU A 520 6.39 1.13 -17.50
N LEU A 521 6.92 2.35 -17.61
CA LEU A 521 6.55 3.32 -18.64
C LEU A 521 6.93 2.87 -20.05
N GLU A 522 8.03 2.13 -20.20
CA GLU A 522 8.45 1.51 -21.45
C GLU A 522 7.53 0.35 -21.84
N LYS A 523 7.19 -0.55 -20.89
CA LYS A 523 6.29 -1.70 -21.14
C LYS A 523 4.90 -1.28 -21.60
N VAL A 524 4.33 -0.23 -20.99
CA VAL A 524 3.02 0.32 -21.38
C VAL A 524 3.10 1.24 -22.61
N GLY A 525 4.31 1.56 -23.09
CA GLY A 525 4.53 2.39 -24.27
C GLY A 525 4.33 3.89 -24.07
N ALA A 526 4.07 4.36 -22.84
CA ALA A 526 3.90 5.78 -22.51
C ALA A 526 5.17 6.58 -22.83
N TYR A 527 6.31 6.04 -22.39
CA TYR A 527 7.65 6.54 -22.69
C TYR A 527 8.49 5.36 -23.17
N PRO A 528 8.62 5.13 -24.49
CA PRO A 528 9.52 4.10 -25.00
C PRO A 528 10.99 4.45 -24.66
N ALA A 529 11.94 3.60 -25.04
CA ALA A 529 13.34 4.01 -24.98
C ALA A 529 13.57 5.27 -25.85
N ILE A 530 14.40 6.21 -25.38
CA ILE A 530 14.62 7.50 -26.05
C ILE A 530 15.09 7.34 -27.50
N GLY A 531 15.94 6.35 -27.80
CA GLY A 531 16.35 6.02 -29.16
C GLY A 531 15.17 5.61 -30.06
N VAL A 532 14.21 4.83 -29.54
CA VAL A 532 13.00 4.45 -30.28
C VAL A 532 12.09 5.65 -30.53
N TYR A 533 12.02 6.59 -29.59
CA TYR A 533 11.31 7.85 -29.79
C TYR A 533 11.97 8.70 -30.88
N ALA A 534 13.30 8.82 -30.84
CA ALA A 534 14.08 9.59 -31.81
C ALA A 534 13.98 8.98 -33.22
N ASP A 535 14.04 7.64 -33.33
CA ASP A 535 13.79 6.90 -34.56
C ASP A 535 12.42 7.22 -35.16
N ARG A 536 11.36 7.15 -34.35
CA ARG A 536 9.99 7.48 -34.79
C ARG A 536 9.87 8.93 -35.23
N LEU A 537 10.50 9.85 -34.49
CA LEU A 537 10.50 11.27 -34.83
C LEU A 537 11.16 11.50 -36.19
N LEU A 538 12.30 10.86 -36.46
CA LEU A 538 12.97 10.92 -37.77
C LEU A 538 12.12 10.30 -38.88
N CYS A 539 11.55 9.10 -38.69
CA CYS A 539 10.69 8.46 -39.71
C CYS A 539 9.44 9.29 -40.02
N SER A 540 8.86 9.95 -39.02
CA SER A 540 7.67 10.79 -39.16
C SER A 540 7.95 12.18 -39.73
N ALA A 541 9.22 12.62 -39.75
CA ALA A 541 9.58 13.94 -40.22
C ALA A 541 9.26 14.11 -41.73
N PRO A 542 8.87 15.31 -42.18
CA PRO A 542 8.54 15.55 -43.58
C PRO A 542 9.78 15.37 -44.46
N GLY A 543 9.59 14.90 -45.69
CA GLY A 543 10.67 14.80 -46.67
C GLY A 543 11.24 16.19 -47.00
N THR A 544 12.55 16.28 -47.20
CA THR A 544 13.17 17.52 -47.69
C THR A 544 13.32 17.50 -49.22
N VAL A 545 13.07 18.64 -49.86
CA VAL A 545 13.37 18.86 -51.29
C VAL A 545 14.85 19.18 -51.48
N ASN A 546 15.49 19.77 -50.46
CA ASN A 546 16.91 20.11 -50.48
C ASN A 546 17.71 18.89 -50.07
N VAL A 547 18.25 18.20 -51.07
CA VAL A 547 19.08 17.01 -50.90
C VAL A 547 20.54 17.43 -50.74
N PRO A 548 21.22 17.03 -49.66
CA PRO A 548 22.62 17.38 -49.44
C PRO A 548 23.57 16.69 -50.44
N PRO A 549 24.68 17.34 -50.81
CA PRO A 549 25.68 16.79 -51.72
C PRO A 549 26.32 15.52 -51.14
N GLY A 550 26.35 14.44 -51.93
CA GLY A 550 26.84 13.11 -51.50
C GLY A 550 25.72 12.07 -51.28
N ILE A 551 24.44 12.47 -51.27
CA ILE A 551 23.32 11.53 -51.13
C ILE A 551 23.25 10.48 -52.25
N ASP A 552 23.61 10.83 -53.49
CA ASP A 552 23.66 9.84 -54.58
C ASP A 552 24.73 8.77 -54.36
N VAL A 553 25.80 9.08 -53.62
CA VAL A 553 26.82 8.12 -53.22
C VAL A 553 26.27 7.22 -52.12
N LEU A 554 25.64 7.80 -51.09
CA LEU A 554 25.00 7.05 -50.01
C LEU A 554 23.90 6.10 -50.54
N LYS A 555 23.05 6.59 -51.46
CA LYS A 555 22.01 5.81 -52.12
C LYS A 555 22.60 4.61 -52.87
N ARG A 556 23.67 4.82 -53.65
CA ARG A 556 24.40 3.73 -54.32
C ARG A 556 24.96 2.72 -53.34
N CYS A 557 25.58 3.17 -52.25
CA CYS A 557 26.12 2.29 -51.21
C CYS A 557 25.01 1.42 -50.58
N LEU A 558 23.86 2.00 -50.25
CA LEU A 558 22.72 1.27 -49.70
C LEU A 558 22.13 0.28 -50.72
N THR A 559 22.04 0.63 -52.00
CA THR A 559 21.60 -0.31 -53.05
C THR A 559 22.54 -1.52 -53.17
N VAL A 560 23.86 -1.31 -53.06
CA VAL A 560 24.86 -2.40 -53.09
C VAL A 560 24.75 -3.30 -51.86
N LEU A 561 24.57 -2.70 -50.67
CA LEU A 561 24.45 -3.45 -49.41
C LEU A 561 23.12 -4.18 -49.28
N PHE A 562 22.05 -3.63 -49.85
CA PHE A 562 20.69 -4.14 -49.71
C PHE A 562 19.98 -4.25 -51.09
N PRO A 563 20.44 -5.15 -51.98
CA PRO A 563 19.97 -5.25 -53.36
C PRO A 563 18.50 -5.69 -53.48
N ASN A 564 17.93 -6.25 -52.42
CA ASN A 564 16.58 -6.83 -52.41
C ASN A 564 15.50 -5.85 -51.90
N LEU A 565 15.83 -4.58 -51.65
CA LEU A 565 14.84 -3.60 -51.15
C LEU A 565 13.98 -3.04 -52.30
N PRO A 566 12.64 -3.09 -52.19
CA PRO A 566 11.75 -2.57 -53.23
C PRO A 566 11.69 -1.02 -53.16
N GLY A 567 12.15 -0.34 -54.22
CA GLY A 567 12.00 1.11 -54.38
C GLY A 567 13.27 1.94 -54.12
N GLY A 568 13.11 3.28 -54.05
CA GLY A 568 14.21 4.18 -53.72
C GLY A 568 14.66 3.94 -52.28
N PRO A 569 15.89 3.47 -52.02
CA PRO A 569 16.26 2.93 -50.71
C PRO A 569 16.36 4.01 -49.63
N LEU A 570 16.26 5.30 -49.97
CA LEU A 570 16.60 6.40 -49.09
C LEU A 570 15.63 7.56 -49.23
N SER A 571 15.23 8.11 -48.08
CA SER A 571 14.40 9.29 -47.94
C SER A 571 15.08 10.26 -46.96
N VAL A 572 15.45 11.46 -47.44
CA VAL A 572 16.01 12.50 -46.57
C VAL A 572 14.85 13.26 -45.90
N ARG A 573 14.90 13.39 -44.58
CA ARG A 573 13.84 13.99 -43.76
C ARG A 573 14.31 15.27 -43.08
N GLN A 574 13.42 16.25 -42.96
CA GLN A 574 13.65 17.50 -42.24
C GLN A 574 13.69 17.23 -40.74
N TYR A 575 14.86 16.86 -40.25
CA TYR A 575 15.10 16.50 -38.87
C TYR A 575 16.23 17.40 -38.34
N PRO A 576 15.93 18.30 -37.38
CA PRO A 576 16.87 19.33 -36.94
C PRO A 576 17.92 18.82 -35.95
N TYR A 577 17.79 17.58 -35.45
CA TYR A 577 18.66 17.02 -34.44
C TYR A 577 19.77 16.16 -35.07
N GLN A 578 20.95 16.07 -34.43
CA GLN A 578 22.08 15.33 -35.02
C GLN A 578 21.96 13.81 -34.85
N PHE A 579 21.13 13.32 -33.94
CA PHE A 579 20.95 11.90 -33.68
C PHE A 579 19.45 11.55 -33.54
N PRO A 580 19.01 10.38 -34.07
CA PRO A 580 19.75 9.47 -34.93
C PRO A 580 19.99 10.07 -36.32
N ARG A 581 21.07 9.65 -36.99
CA ARG A 581 21.44 10.17 -38.31
C ARG A 581 20.76 9.42 -39.44
N ALA A 582 20.63 8.10 -39.30
CA ALA A 582 19.91 7.26 -40.25
C ALA A 582 19.19 6.10 -39.55
N VAL A 583 17.99 5.80 -40.03
CA VAL A 583 17.11 4.80 -39.45
C VAL A 583 16.42 3.98 -40.53
N TRP A 584 16.36 2.67 -40.36
CA TRP A 584 15.54 1.80 -41.21
C TRP A 584 14.05 1.94 -40.82
N ASP A 585 13.23 2.39 -41.76
CA ASP A 585 11.77 2.39 -41.65
C ASP A 585 11.23 1.10 -42.27
N ALA A 586 10.86 0.15 -41.41
CA ALA A 586 10.35 -1.14 -41.81
C ALA A 586 8.94 -1.08 -42.41
N GLU A 587 8.15 -0.05 -42.11
CA GLU A 587 6.80 0.12 -42.68
C GLU A 587 6.88 0.69 -44.08
N ALA A 588 7.69 1.74 -44.27
CA ALA A 588 7.93 2.33 -45.58
C ALA A 588 8.92 1.55 -46.45
N GLN A 589 9.63 0.57 -45.88
CA GLN A 589 10.74 -0.17 -46.53
C GLN A 589 11.82 0.77 -47.10
N THR A 590 12.17 1.83 -46.36
CA THR A 590 13.16 2.83 -46.78
C THR A 590 14.08 3.26 -45.63
N PHE A 591 15.27 3.77 -45.95
CA PHE A 591 16.16 4.41 -44.98
C PHE A 591 15.79 5.89 -44.84
N ALA A 592 15.34 6.30 -43.65
CA ALA A 592 15.15 7.70 -43.30
C ALA A 592 16.49 8.30 -42.85
N VAL A 593 16.93 9.39 -43.49
CA VAL A 593 18.19 10.08 -43.17
C VAL A 593 17.91 11.51 -42.72
N ALA A 594 18.48 11.92 -41.59
CA ALA A 594 18.31 13.25 -41.03
C ALA A 594 19.02 14.31 -41.87
N SER A 595 18.32 15.41 -42.19
CA SER A 595 18.94 16.55 -42.90
C SER A 595 20.09 17.19 -42.11
N ALA A 596 19.99 17.28 -40.78
CA ALA A 596 21.04 17.87 -39.94
C ALA A 596 22.30 16.99 -39.85
N ALA A 597 22.18 15.68 -40.06
CA ALA A 597 23.31 14.75 -40.07
C ALA A 597 24.20 14.90 -41.32
N CYS A 598 23.72 15.64 -42.33
CA CYS A 598 24.45 15.91 -43.56
C CYS A 598 25.27 17.22 -43.49
N ASN A 599 25.34 17.84 -42.31
CA ASN A 599 26.26 18.93 -42.02
C ASN A 599 27.61 18.35 -41.58
N CYS A 600 28.73 18.90 -42.05
CA CYS A 600 30.04 18.49 -41.55
C CYS A 600 30.18 18.97 -40.09
N ASP A 601 30.05 18.04 -39.13
CA ASP A 601 30.21 18.28 -37.70
C ASP A 601 31.65 18.77 -37.42
N MET A 602 31.82 20.08 -37.24
CA MET A 602 32.96 20.60 -36.49
C MET A 602 32.76 20.17 -35.03
N ARG A 603 33.46 19.12 -34.58
CA ARG A 603 33.59 18.90 -33.13
C ARG A 603 34.37 20.07 -32.55
N GLU A 604 33.81 20.76 -31.56
CA GLU A 604 34.54 21.76 -30.79
C GLU A 604 35.81 21.09 -30.19
N GLY A 605 36.99 21.45 -30.71
CA GLY A 605 38.28 21.01 -30.18
C GLY A 605 39.18 20.17 -31.09
N GLU A 606 38.73 19.71 -32.27
CA GLU A 606 39.62 19.03 -33.23
C GLU A 606 40.39 20.03 -34.12
N PRO A 607 41.72 19.87 -34.33
CA PRO A 607 42.51 20.81 -35.11
C PRO A 607 42.04 20.83 -36.58
N PRO A 608 41.99 22.00 -37.24
CA PRO A 608 41.35 22.21 -38.55
C PRO A 608 42.06 21.55 -39.74
N ALA A 609 43.03 20.68 -39.53
CA ALA A 609 44.02 20.29 -40.54
C ALA A 609 43.52 19.30 -41.62
N ARG A 610 42.26 18.84 -41.58
CA ARG A 610 41.72 17.87 -42.57
C ARG A 610 40.33 18.17 -43.13
N HIS A 611 39.79 19.37 -42.89
CA HIS A 611 38.47 19.74 -43.41
C HIS A 611 38.58 20.88 -44.42
N ASN A 612 38.23 20.56 -45.67
CA ASN A 612 37.98 21.59 -46.67
C ASN A 612 36.54 22.09 -46.43
N PRO A 613 36.31 23.40 -46.18
CA PRO A 613 34.97 23.98 -45.98
C PRO A 613 34.13 24.03 -47.27
N ASP A 614 34.46 23.17 -48.23
CA ASP A 614 33.82 23.06 -49.52
C ASP A 614 32.39 22.52 -49.33
N PRO A 615 31.35 23.11 -49.94
CA PRO A 615 30.01 22.54 -49.98
C PRO A 615 29.96 21.09 -50.48
N ALA A 616 31.04 20.55 -51.07
CA ALA A 616 31.18 19.14 -51.46
C ALA A 616 31.70 18.18 -50.36
N CYS A 617 31.85 18.60 -49.10
CA CYS A 617 32.31 17.76 -47.98
C CYS A 617 31.38 16.54 -47.74
N MET A 618 31.90 15.31 -47.92
CA MET A 618 31.16 14.03 -47.74
C MET A 618 31.54 13.26 -46.47
N CYS A 619 32.24 13.89 -45.50
CA CYS A 619 32.70 13.21 -44.28
C CYS A 619 31.57 12.56 -43.46
N TRP A 620 30.34 13.06 -43.61
CA TRP A 620 29.15 12.59 -42.94
C TRP A 620 28.62 11.28 -43.52
N CYS A 621 28.93 10.94 -44.78
CA CYS A 621 28.37 9.77 -45.48
C CYS A 621 28.72 8.45 -44.78
N ALA A 622 29.96 8.27 -44.32
CA ALA A 622 30.40 7.02 -43.69
C ALA A 622 29.73 6.77 -42.32
N PRO A 623 29.68 7.74 -41.38
CA PRO A 623 28.91 7.61 -40.16
C PRO A 623 27.42 7.32 -40.39
N VAL A 624 26.79 8.02 -41.35
CA VAL A 624 25.38 7.81 -41.70
C VAL A 624 25.14 6.40 -42.25
N LEU A 625 26.02 5.91 -43.12
CA LEU A 625 25.95 4.55 -43.66
C LEU A 625 26.08 3.50 -42.54
N GLN A 626 27.00 3.72 -41.59
CA GLN A 626 27.19 2.81 -40.46
C GLN A 626 25.92 2.72 -39.59
N GLU A 627 25.31 3.86 -39.24
CA GLU A 627 24.06 3.89 -38.48
C GLU A 627 22.89 3.24 -39.25
N ALA A 628 22.79 3.48 -40.56
CA ALA A 628 21.78 2.84 -41.40
C ALA A 628 21.89 1.31 -41.37
N VAL A 629 23.11 0.78 -41.54
CA VAL A 629 23.35 -0.67 -41.52
C VAL A 629 23.05 -1.26 -40.14
N LEU A 630 23.48 -0.61 -39.06
CA LEU A 630 23.18 -1.03 -37.69
C LEU A 630 21.66 -1.03 -37.42
N SER A 631 20.95 0.02 -37.84
CA SER A 631 19.50 0.14 -37.70
C SER A 631 18.76 -0.98 -38.43
N TRP A 632 19.16 -1.27 -39.68
CA TRP A 632 18.59 -2.36 -40.47
C TRP A 632 18.79 -3.73 -39.82
N HIS A 633 20.02 -4.03 -39.38
CA HIS A 633 20.30 -5.30 -38.70
C HIS A 633 19.46 -5.44 -37.43
N THR A 634 19.42 -4.39 -36.61
CA THR A 634 18.70 -4.43 -35.33
C THR A 634 17.20 -4.66 -35.54
N LYS A 635 16.60 -4.08 -36.59
CA LYS A 635 15.16 -4.18 -36.87
C LYS A 635 14.75 -5.44 -37.65
N ASN A 636 15.67 -6.09 -38.37
CA ASN A 636 15.35 -7.26 -39.21
C ASN A 636 15.80 -8.61 -38.63
N VAL A 637 16.67 -8.66 -37.62
CA VAL A 637 17.15 -9.91 -36.99
C VAL A 637 16.04 -10.70 -36.24
N GLY A 638 14.80 -10.18 -36.15
CA GLY A 638 13.65 -10.87 -35.53
C GLY A 638 12.53 -11.36 -36.48
N ARG A 639 12.58 -11.10 -37.80
CA ARG A 639 11.40 -11.28 -38.69
C ARG A 639 11.52 -12.30 -39.84
N GLY A 640 12.57 -13.13 -39.95
CA GLY A 640 12.67 -14.07 -41.07
C GLY A 640 13.58 -15.28 -40.86
N ARG A 641 13.16 -16.41 -41.45
CA ARG A 641 13.75 -17.77 -41.46
C ARG A 641 15.30 -17.83 -41.40
N PRO A 642 15.85 -18.88 -40.78
CA PRO A 642 17.30 -19.09 -40.73
C PRO A 642 17.82 -19.30 -42.15
N VAL A 643 18.57 -18.32 -42.67
CA VAL A 643 19.49 -18.58 -43.77
C VAL A 643 20.61 -19.44 -43.18
N SER A 644 20.58 -20.71 -43.58
CA SER A 644 21.41 -21.82 -43.14
C SER A 644 22.90 -21.64 -43.47
N LEU A 645 23.57 -20.67 -42.84
CA LEU A 645 25.04 -20.59 -42.85
C LEU A 645 25.68 -20.22 -41.50
N VAL A 646 24.91 -20.03 -40.42
CA VAL A 646 25.44 -19.83 -39.06
C VAL A 646 24.65 -20.66 -38.03
N ALA A 647 24.55 -21.97 -38.25
CA ALA A 647 23.93 -22.90 -37.30
C ALA A 647 24.89 -23.38 -36.19
N GLN A 648 26.05 -22.74 -36.01
CA GLN A 648 26.98 -23.04 -34.92
C GLN A 648 27.58 -21.75 -34.32
N ALA A 649 26.76 -20.94 -33.67
CA ALA A 649 27.24 -20.02 -32.62
C ALA A 649 26.07 -19.67 -31.69
N ALA A 650 25.89 -20.50 -30.67
CA ALA A 650 24.96 -20.25 -29.59
C ALA A 650 25.41 -19.04 -28.75
N THR A 651 24.40 -18.34 -28.21
CA THR A 651 24.43 -17.21 -27.25
C THR A 651 24.41 -15.80 -27.86
N ALA A 652 23.34 -15.07 -27.52
CA ALA A 652 23.03 -13.69 -27.93
C ALA A 652 24.12 -12.66 -27.57
N LYS A 653 25.08 -13.01 -26.70
CA LYS A 653 26.24 -12.17 -26.37
C LYS A 653 27.33 -12.15 -27.45
N VAL A 654 27.35 -13.10 -28.39
CA VAL A 654 28.36 -13.21 -29.47
C VAL A 654 27.82 -12.78 -30.84
N ALA A 655 26.51 -12.85 -31.04
CA ALA A 655 25.88 -12.47 -32.31
C ALA A 655 25.98 -10.97 -32.62
N GLN A 656 25.86 -10.11 -31.62
CA GLN A 656 25.92 -8.65 -31.79
C GLN A 656 27.33 -8.15 -32.18
N PRO A 657 28.42 -8.59 -31.52
CA PRO A 657 29.79 -8.27 -31.94
C PRO A 657 30.14 -8.81 -33.33
N LEU A 658 29.71 -10.03 -33.66
CA LEU A 658 30.00 -10.67 -34.94
C LEU A 658 29.24 -10.00 -36.10
N ALA A 659 27.96 -9.65 -35.89
CA ALA A 659 27.17 -8.87 -36.85
C ALA A 659 27.75 -7.46 -37.04
N LYS A 660 28.22 -6.83 -35.96
CA LYS A 660 28.94 -5.55 -36.02
C LYS A 660 30.24 -5.66 -36.82
N ALA A 661 31.04 -6.70 -36.60
CA ALA A 661 32.29 -6.94 -37.32
C ALA A 661 32.07 -7.28 -38.81
N LEU A 662 31.03 -8.05 -39.15
CA LEU A 662 30.63 -8.33 -40.54
C LEU A 662 30.08 -7.08 -41.24
N ALA A 663 29.27 -6.28 -40.54
CA ALA A 663 28.80 -4.99 -41.03
C ALA A 663 29.98 -4.06 -41.28
N GLU A 664 30.92 -3.91 -40.34
CA GLU A 664 32.13 -3.08 -40.49
C GLU A 664 33.01 -3.53 -41.65
N LYS A 665 33.22 -4.85 -41.83
CA LYS A 665 34.04 -5.40 -42.94
C LYS A 665 33.38 -5.16 -44.31
N THR A 666 32.06 -5.25 -44.38
CA THR A 666 31.28 -4.99 -45.60
C THR A 666 31.18 -3.49 -45.89
N LEU A 667 31.03 -2.66 -44.85
CA LEU A 667 31.05 -1.20 -44.91
C LEU A 667 32.40 -0.71 -45.44
N PHE A 668 33.50 -1.28 -44.93
CA PHE A 668 34.85 -0.96 -45.36
C PHE A 668 35.06 -1.28 -46.85
N HIS A 669 34.58 -2.43 -47.32
CA HIS A 669 34.69 -2.82 -48.72
C HIS A 669 33.86 -1.91 -49.66
N VAL A 670 32.67 -1.49 -49.23
CA VAL A 670 31.80 -0.60 -50.01
C VAL A 670 32.32 0.85 -50.05
N LEU A 671 32.84 1.35 -48.93
CA LEU A 671 33.50 2.66 -48.87
C LEU A 671 34.78 2.66 -49.72
N TYR A 672 35.59 1.61 -49.65
CA TYR A 672 36.84 1.48 -50.42
C TYR A 672 36.60 1.42 -51.94
N GLN A 673 35.54 0.76 -52.40
CA GLN A 673 35.24 0.66 -53.84
C GLN A 673 34.60 1.93 -54.44
N ASN A 674 33.86 2.70 -53.64
CA ASN A 674 33.10 3.86 -54.13
C ASN A 674 33.74 5.22 -53.81
N CYS A 675 34.65 5.31 -52.84
CA CYS A 675 35.46 6.49 -52.56
C CYS A 675 36.79 6.46 -53.34
N LYS A 676 36.75 6.23 -54.67
CA LYS A 676 37.90 6.60 -55.51
C LYS A 676 38.07 8.12 -55.42
N PHE A 677 38.96 8.57 -54.54
CA PHE A 677 39.43 9.95 -54.53
C PHE A 677 39.88 10.31 -55.95
N PRO A 678 39.48 11.47 -56.51
CA PRO A 678 39.94 11.86 -57.83
C PRO A 678 41.47 11.93 -57.82
N SER A 679 42.11 11.14 -58.69
CA SER A 679 43.54 11.19 -58.93
C SER A 679 43.89 12.58 -59.49
N VAL A 680 44.75 13.29 -58.79
CA VAL A 680 45.44 14.49 -59.30
C VAL A 680 46.18 14.09 -60.59
N PRO A 681 46.06 14.83 -61.71
CA PRO A 681 46.79 14.50 -62.93
C PRO A 681 48.22 15.03 -62.82
N ASP A 682 49.17 14.17 -62.45
CA ASP A 682 50.58 14.53 -62.47
C ASP A 682 51.19 14.29 -63.87
N VAL A 683 51.40 15.44 -64.52
CA VAL A 683 52.59 15.89 -65.25
C VAL A 683 53.72 14.86 -65.38
N GLN A 684 54.11 14.66 -66.64
CA GLN A 684 55.29 13.92 -67.09
C GLN A 684 56.57 14.39 -66.39
N GLN A 685 57.39 13.44 -65.91
CA GLN A 685 58.85 13.58 -65.96
C GLN A 685 59.51 12.21 -66.12
N GLU A 686 60.29 12.11 -67.20
CA GLU A 686 61.09 10.96 -67.61
C GLU A 686 62.34 10.75 -66.74
N THR A 687 62.94 9.57 -66.90
CA THR A 687 64.33 9.13 -66.58
C THR A 687 64.58 8.70 -65.13
N ALA A 688 65.32 7.65 -64.79
CA ALA A 688 65.99 6.57 -65.53
C ALA A 688 66.31 5.40 -64.57
N PHE A 689 66.61 4.25 -65.16
CA PHE A 689 67.08 2.98 -64.59
C PHE A 689 68.07 3.06 -63.42
N LEU A 690 67.91 2.18 -62.41
CA LEU A 690 68.81 1.04 -62.14
C LEU A 690 68.32 0.22 -60.92
N GLU A 691 68.49 -1.09 -61.03
CA GLU A 691 68.21 -2.14 -60.05
C GLU A 691 69.16 -2.07 -58.83
N ALA A 692 68.66 -2.42 -57.65
CA ALA A 692 69.20 -3.47 -56.75
C ALA A 692 68.86 -3.24 -55.26
N ASP A 693 68.38 -4.32 -54.65
CA ASP A 693 68.57 -4.83 -53.29
C ASP A 693 68.14 -4.10 -52.01
N GLU A 694 67.27 -4.85 -51.31
CA GLU A 694 67.32 -5.27 -49.90
C GLU A 694 67.20 -4.26 -48.75
N GLY A 695 66.23 -4.56 -47.88
CA GLY A 695 66.55 -4.80 -46.48
C GLY A 695 66.49 -3.59 -45.55
N ALA A 696 65.30 -3.29 -45.08
CA ALA A 696 65.08 -2.44 -43.91
C ALA A 696 65.59 -3.11 -42.62
N GLU A 697 66.24 -2.34 -41.75
CA GLU A 697 66.03 -2.33 -40.29
C GLU A 697 66.87 -1.22 -39.64
N LEU A 698 66.27 -0.47 -38.72
CA LEU A 698 66.75 -0.15 -37.36
C LEU A 698 65.99 1.10 -36.84
N GLU A 699 65.09 0.99 -35.84
CA GLU A 699 65.34 0.89 -34.38
C GLU A 699 65.80 2.22 -33.75
N TYR A 700 64.98 2.83 -32.88
CA TYR A 700 65.16 2.83 -31.42
C TYR A 700 64.31 3.88 -30.69
N ALA A 701 63.97 3.51 -29.46
CA ALA A 701 63.58 4.35 -28.32
C ALA A 701 64.63 5.47 -28.04
N ASP A 702 64.41 6.47 -27.18
CA ASP A 702 63.96 6.40 -25.79
C ASP A 702 63.90 7.83 -25.17
N ALA A 703 63.44 7.89 -23.92
CA ALA A 703 63.78 8.87 -22.87
C ALA A 703 63.01 10.22 -22.76
N THR A 704 62.31 10.35 -21.63
CA THR A 704 62.02 11.57 -20.84
C THR A 704 63.26 11.95 -19.98
N PRO A 705 63.26 12.94 -19.04
CA PRO A 705 62.36 14.09 -18.71
C PRO A 705 63.16 15.41 -18.50
N VAL A 706 62.52 16.47 -17.93
CA VAL A 706 63.00 17.54 -16.99
C VAL A 706 62.03 18.75 -17.11
N SER A 707 61.14 19.06 -16.16
CA SER A 707 61.26 19.77 -14.86
C SER A 707 60.79 21.24 -14.88
N ALA A 708 59.91 21.55 -13.90
CA ALA A 708 59.77 22.80 -13.13
C ALA A 708 59.26 24.07 -13.87
N SER A 709 58.49 25.01 -13.29
CA SER A 709 58.34 25.44 -11.90
C SER A 709 57.28 26.57 -11.77
N VAL A 710 56.86 26.85 -10.51
CA VAL A 710 56.60 28.20 -9.90
C VAL A 710 55.18 28.81 -9.92
N GLN A 711 54.60 28.88 -8.69
CA GLN A 711 53.99 30.00 -7.91
C GLN A 711 52.99 30.98 -8.57
N CYS A 712 52.01 31.61 -7.91
CA CYS A 712 51.76 31.99 -6.51
C CYS A 712 50.27 32.38 -6.31
N ASP A 713 49.83 32.31 -5.06
CA ASP A 713 48.65 32.91 -4.37
C ASP A 713 48.57 34.47 -4.53
N PRO A 714 47.71 35.28 -3.84
CA PRO A 714 46.42 35.06 -3.13
C PRO A 714 45.39 36.24 -3.34
N ARG A 715 44.25 36.20 -2.62
CA ARG A 715 43.51 37.33 -1.94
C ARG A 715 41.99 37.44 -2.20
N SER A 716 41.23 37.36 -1.11
CA SER A 716 39.84 37.83 -0.88
C SER A 716 39.76 39.39 -0.87
N PRO A 717 38.72 40.08 -0.32
CA PRO A 717 37.31 39.75 0.04
C PRO A 717 36.31 40.88 -0.41
N VAL A 718 35.04 40.86 0.07
CA VAL A 718 34.29 42.01 0.70
C VAL A 718 32.77 42.03 0.42
N ALA A 719 31.98 42.04 1.52
CA ALA A 719 30.71 42.72 1.88
C ALA A 719 29.52 42.80 0.86
N ALA A 720 28.24 42.94 1.23
CA ALA A 720 27.60 43.70 2.32
C ALA A 720 26.12 43.23 2.52
N SER A 721 25.66 43.04 3.75
CA SER A 721 24.64 43.83 4.48
C SER A 721 23.42 44.37 3.70
N GLY A 722 22.21 44.07 4.19
CA GLY A 722 20.97 44.76 3.79
C GLY A 722 19.76 44.38 4.67
N SER A 723 19.22 45.38 5.36
CA SER A 723 18.26 45.34 6.47
C SER A 723 16.79 45.58 6.07
N GLY A 724 15.86 44.75 6.59
CA GLY A 724 14.43 45.00 6.95
C GLY A 724 13.47 45.75 5.99
N PRO A 725 12.21 46.07 6.38
CA PRO A 725 11.33 45.52 7.43
C PRO A 725 9.87 45.21 6.96
N ARG A 726 9.08 44.60 7.87
CA ARG A 726 7.60 44.66 8.08
C ARG A 726 6.65 44.93 6.89
N GLN A 727 5.64 44.06 6.73
CA GLN A 727 4.24 44.50 6.51
C GLN A 727 3.21 43.49 7.06
N LEU A 728 2.09 44.06 7.51
CA LEU A 728 0.97 43.49 8.27
C LEU A 728 -0.21 43.16 7.34
N ARG A 729 -1.04 42.20 7.79
CA ARG A 729 -2.48 41.95 7.46
C ARG A 729 -2.82 41.45 6.04
N ALA A 730 -3.55 40.32 5.98
CA ALA A 730 -5.02 40.34 5.85
C ALA A 730 -5.60 38.92 5.84
N LEU A 731 -6.65 38.71 6.64
CA LEU A 731 -7.59 37.57 6.55
C LEU A 731 -8.39 37.65 5.25
N PRO A 732 -8.69 36.53 4.56
CA PRO A 732 -9.76 36.50 3.58
C PRO A 732 -11.09 36.14 4.25
N SER A 733 -12.03 37.05 4.05
CA SER A 733 -13.46 36.99 4.31
C SER A 733 -14.17 35.84 3.59
N ILE A 734 -15.10 35.23 4.32
CA ILE A 734 -16.13 34.28 3.87
C ILE A 734 -17.11 34.98 2.92
N PRO A 735 -17.44 34.41 1.74
CA PRO A 735 -18.58 34.86 0.95
C PRO A 735 -19.89 34.15 1.38
N PRO A 736 -21.03 34.86 1.43
CA PRO A 736 -22.32 34.30 1.80
C PRO A 736 -22.98 33.55 0.63
N ARG A 737 -23.47 32.33 0.89
CA ARG A 737 -24.35 31.60 -0.04
C ARG A 737 -25.79 32.13 0.07
N LEU A 738 -26.27 32.66 -1.03
CA LEU A 738 -27.67 32.99 -1.30
C LEU A 738 -28.53 31.74 -1.34
N ALA A 739 -29.63 31.78 -0.61
CA ALA A 739 -30.79 30.91 -0.78
C ALA A 739 -31.77 31.54 -1.78
N ARG A 740 -32.36 30.72 -2.65
CA ARG A 740 -33.74 30.81 -3.21
C ARG A 740 -33.99 29.54 -4.04
N LEU A 741 -34.93 28.69 -3.61
CA LEU A 741 -36.28 28.46 -4.17
C LEU A 741 -36.23 27.89 -5.61
N GLY A 742 -36.86 26.78 -5.98
CA GLY A 742 -37.81 25.90 -5.30
C GLY A 742 -38.55 25.10 -6.38
N LEU A 743 -38.72 23.79 -6.15
CA LEU A 743 -39.83 22.92 -6.56
C LEU A 743 -39.64 21.57 -5.88
#